data_AF-A0A7S3IBB7-F1
#
_entry.id   AF-A0A7S3IBB7-F1
#
_cell.length_a   1.000
_cell.length_b   1.000
_cell.length_c   1.000
_cell.angle_alpha   90.00
_cell.angle_beta   90.00
_cell.angle_gamma   90.00
#
_symmetry.space_group_name_H-M   'P 1'
#
loop_
_entity.id
_entity.type
_entity.pdbx_description
1 polymer ?
#
loop_
_entity_poly.entity_id
_entity_poly.type
_entity_poly.pdbx_seq_one_letter_code
_entity_poly.pdbx_strand_id
1 'polypeptide(L)'
;LEVRAINLTSDDTQGSKEVSCLVQLNQYQATIDVPSIPVRIPLGDLTFDTLFITLLCNQKKLDTKALPLEEVFQGNEESTTQLDFDENSLELALKLISQESKSCLRCSYLETIINNLNQEVSEPKNTYKEETYKATIESLEAKLQSQESLVEENSRLKQQLAESAYKRQEIQASTSQTIKELNQKLIKQENYLTEMLNERDSAWEAMRSKIHEVSQLEDKAEDWKLKYQEASTKLEELNTLLFENTESSVNRAELHSKLESACQEKQSIEAKFEECIKGMEESLQVSQERVKVLSREKIKLTEECEALNNQTQQDKGKIASLESKIALLSSKNLNIEKLQTEVQELTQENHNLKHQLTKVNNDFQQKALELNKTNKELLTEKVQNNEQLSKLLQALNSKMSEISYLKQHISKQETEIVNLKDSLRKKESLNATIDQLQNTNQKLDTEKERLLSELGNLSDLLTNQGNRNQHLNKTVLKLKSEATEKDQEIEELKTLIYELQKDKKEYKPVKDDPIDEALANYVNKRPKPLKVPFTRQKKGSYMFGTKKVYVKLEQGKIIIRVGGGFMHLDEFLEVYTPLELEKLENKKLNQSASKIELPSKLTETESRPGTMTPSRAAKILKDNLSEGKFMTFHAVSRTVTSPPKSPIPVRTRPRNKSSVDLSNINRE
;
A
#
# COMPACT_ATOMS: atom_id res chain seq x y z
N LEU A 1 -9.89 42.00 -38.28
CA LEU A 1 -10.79 42.21 -37.12
C LEU A 1 -9.96 42.61 -35.90
N GLU A 2 -10.34 43.66 -35.16
CA GLU A 2 -9.75 43.95 -33.83
C GLU A 2 -10.83 43.73 -32.77
N VAL A 3 -10.53 42.95 -31.73
CA VAL A 3 -11.48 42.58 -30.67
C VAL A 3 -10.99 43.13 -29.32
N ARG A 4 -11.91 43.73 -28.55
CA ARG A 4 -11.65 44.34 -27.24
C ARG A 4 -12.70 43.89 -26.23
N ALA A 5 -12.26 43.30 -25.11
CA ALA A 5 -13.12 43.05 -23.96
C ALA A 5 -13.18 44.32 -23.08
N ILE A 6 -14.37 44.90 -22.91
CA ILE A 6 -14.54 46.25 -22.33
C ILE A 6 -14.80 46.21 -20.81
N ASN A 7 -15.57 45.25 -20.31
CA ASN A 7 -15.76 45.02 -18.86
C ASN A 7 -16.26 43.60 -18.57
N LEU A 8 -15.97 43.11 -17.36
CA LEU A 8 -16.70 42.03 -16.67
C LEU A 8 -17.16 42.58 -15.33
N THR A 9 -18.43 42.96 -15.21
CA THR A 9 -19.02 43.50 -13.98
C THR A 9 -19.70 42.41 -13.17
N SER A 10 -19.04 42.00 -12.08
CA SER A 10 -19.65 41.27 -10.96
C SER A 10 -19.17 41.90 -9.66
N ASP A 11 -20.10 42.35 -8.81
CA ASP A 11 -19.81 43.36 -7.77
C ASP A 11 -18.83 42.93 -6.64
N ASP A 12 -18.50 41.65 -6.53
CA ASP A 12 -17.63 41.09 -5.46
C ASP A 12 -16.16 40.82 -5.88
N THR A 13 -15.76 41.01 -7.13
CA THR A 13 -14.44 40.50 -7.60
C THR A 13 -13.25 41.44 -7.35
N GLN A 14 -12.80 41.59 -6.10
CA GLN A 14 -11.48 42.19 -5.77
C GLN A 14 -10.27 41.27 -6.11
N GLY A 15 -10.43 40.27 -6.99
CA GLY A 15 -9.41 39.26 -7.31
C GLY A 15 -9.37 38.81 -8.77
N SER A 16 -9.91 39.61 -9.71
CA SER A 16 -10.16 39.25 -11.12
C SER A 16 -8.91 39.14 -12.03
N LYS A 17 -7.89 38.36 -11.63
CA LYS A 17 -6.73 38.03 -12.47
C LYS A 17 -6.76 36.63 -13.13
N GLU A 18 -7.82 35.87 -12.89
CA GLU A 18 -7.90 34.43 -13.21
C GLU A 18 -8.90 34.08 -14.34
N VAL A 19 -9.57 35.09 -14.90
CA VAL A 19 -10.55 34.95 -16.00
C VAL A 19 -10.00 35.57 -17.28
N SER A 20 -10.05 34.82 -18.38
CA SER A 20 -9.64 35.29 -19.71
C SER A 20 -10.60 34.81 -20.81
N CYS A 21 -10.66 35.54 -21.91
CA CYS A 21 -11.56 35.27 -23.02
C CYS A 21 -10.78 34.72 -24.21
N LEU A 22 -11.03 33.47 -24.58
CA LEU A 22 -10.45 32.83 -25.74
C LEU A 22 -11.32 33.09 -26.97
N VAL A 23 -10.80 33.86 -27.92
CA VAL A 23 -11.46 34.21 -29.18
C VAL A 23 -10.91 33.35 -30.31
N GLN A 24 -11.80 32.72 -31.07
CA GLN A 24 -11.45 31.89 -32.22
C GLN A 24 -12.27 32.31 -33.45
N LEU A 25 -11.59 32.48 -34.58
CA LEU A 25 -12.17 32.67 -35.90
C LEU A 25 -11.40 31.76 -36.88
N ASN A 26 -12.10 30.77 -37.45
CA ASN A 26 -11.52 29.73 -38.30
C ASN A 26 -10.35 29.00 -37.61
N GLN A 27 -9.17 29.05 -38.23
CA GLN A 27 -7.93 28.47 -37.72
C GLN A 27 -7.16 29.43 -36.78
N TYR A 28 -7.58 30.68 -36.66
CA TYR A 28 -6.96 31.67 -35.77
C TYR A 28 -7.62 31.64 -34.39
N GLN A 29 -6.79 31.51 -33.36
CA GLN A 29 -7.20 31.40 -31.97
C GLN A 29 -6.27 32.26 -31.11
N ALA A 30 -6.82 33.08 -30.23
CA ALA A 30 -6.07 33.99 -29.38
C ALA A 30 -6.77 34.25 -28.04
N THR A 31 -6.00 34.36 -26.97
CA THR A 31 -6.51 34.65 -25.61
C THR A 31 -6.42 36.15 -25.34
N ILE A 32 -7.51 36.71 -24.80
CA ILE A 32 -7.60 38.09 -24.31
C ILE A 32 -7.67 38.03 -22.78
N ASP A 33 -6.62 38.49 -22.12
CA ASP A 33 -6.63 38.69 -20.66
C ASP A 33 -7.43 39.95 -20.30
N VAL A 34 -8.17 39.90 -19.19
CA VAL A 34 -9.06 40.99 -18.76
C VAL A 34 -8.35 41.83 -17.68
N PRO A 35 -8.37 43.18 -17.76
CA PRO A 35 -8.92 44.01 -18.83
C PRO A 35 -7.89 44.41 -19.92
N SER A 36 -8.40 44.62 -21.13
CA SER A 36 -7.81 45.49 -22.17
C SER A 36 -6.40 45.17 -22.71
N ILE A 37 -6.26 44.06 -23.45
CA ILE A 37 -5.32 43.99 -24.58
C ILE A 37 -6.11 43.80 -25.89
N PRO A 38 -6.06 44.72 -26.87
CA PRO A 38 -6.72 44.54 -28.16
C PRO A 38 -6.03 43.46 -28.98
N VAL A 39 -6.76 42.44 -29.42
CA VAL A 39 -6.23 41.38 -30.29
C VAL A 39 -6.65 41.63 -31.74
N ARG A 40 -5.67 41.60 -32.64
CA ARG A 40 -5.88 41.71 -34.09
C ARG A 40 -5.85 40.33 -34.73
N ILE A 41 -7.00 39.90 -35.26
CA ILE A 41 -7.13 38.70 -36.07
C ILE A 41 -7.05 39.12 -37.55
N PRO A 42 -6.10 38.58 -38.34
CA PRO A 42 -6.04 38.84 -39.78
C PRO A 42 -7.24 38.21 -40.46
N LEU A 43 -7.94 39.00 -41.28
CA LEU A 43 -8.94 38.52 -42.22
C LEU A 43 -8.21 38.32 -43.55
N GLY A 44 -8.16 37.08 -44.04
CA GLY A 44 -7.73 36.78 -45.41
C GLY A 44 -8.91 36.88 -46.39
N ASP A 45 -8.72 36.38 -47.61
CA ASP A 45 -9.73 36.37 -48.69
C ASP A 45 -10.89 35.37 -48.45
N LEU A 46 -11.33 35.18 -47.20
CA LEU A 46 -12.36 34.22 -46.79
C LEU A 46 -13.57 34.92 -46.16
N THR A 47 -14.74 34.41 -46.53
CA THR A 47 -16.06 35.06 -46.37
C THR A 47 -16.76 34.75 -45.05
N PHE A 48 -17.25 35.79 -44.37
CA PHE A 48 -18.38 35.74 -43.42
C PHE A 48 -18.43 34.56 -42.44
N ASP A 49 -17.34 34.30 -41.73
CA ASP A 49 -17.29 33.25 -40.71
C ASP A 49 -17.81 33.68 -39.32
N THR A 50 -18.16 32.69 -38.51
CA THR A 50 -18.69 32.87 -37.14
C THR A 50 -17.56 32.98 -36.12
N LEU A 51 -17.58 34.05 -35.32
CA LEU A 51 -16.63 34.29 -34.23
C LEU A 51 -17.06 33.51 -32.98
N PHE A 52 -16.20 32.62 -32.48
CA PHE A 52 -16.44 31.89 -31.24
C PHE A 52 -15.70 32.58 -30.08
N ILE A 53 -16.43 32.97 -29.04
CA ILE A 53 -15.88 33.57 -27.82
C ILE A 53 -16.13 32.61 -26.65
N THR A 54 -15.03 32.12 -26.07
CA THR A 54 -15.02 31.10 -25.02
C THR A 54 -14.50 31.69 -23.72
N LEU A 55 -15.28 31.59 -22.65
CA LEU A 55 -14.87 32.04 -21.33
C LEU A 55 -13.97 30.99 -20.66
N LEU A 56 -12.78 31.40 -20.22
CA LEU A 56 -11.82 30.55 -19.50
C LEU A 56 -11.63 31.05 -18.06
N CYS A 57 -11.51 30.11 -17.12
CA CYS A 57 -11.04 30.38 -15.76
C CYS A 57 -9.97 29.35 -15.40
N ASN A 58 -8.78 29.79 -14.99
CA ASN A 58 -7.60 28.93 -14.73
C ASN A 58 -7.40 27.85 -15.82
N GLN A 59 -7.40 28.32 -17.08
CA GLN A 59 -7.26 27.55 -18.33
C GLN A 59 -8.37 26.50 -18.61
N LYS A 60 -9.38 26.37 -17.75
CA LYS A 60 -10.56 25.51 -17.99
C LYS A 60 -11.62 26.29 -18.76
N LYS A 61 -12.18 25.66 -19.80
CA LYS A 61 -13.35 26.17 -20.53
C LYS A 61 -14.60 26.10 -19.65
N LEU A 62 -15.28 27.24 -19.53
CA LEU A 62 -16.58 27.35 -18.86
C LEU A 62 -17.72 27.27 -19.89
N ASP A 63 -17.73 28.19 -20.85
CA ASP A 63 -18.80 28.35 -21.84
C ASP A 63 -18.24 28.89 -23.17
N THR A 64 -18.96 28.71 -24.28
CA THR A 64 -18.65 29.28 -25.61
C THR A 64 -19.90 29.84 -26.27
N LYS A 65 -19.88 31.13 -26.60
CA LYS A 65 -20.86 31.75 -27.50
C LYS A 65 -20.33 31.87 -28.93
N ALA A 66 -21.26 31.84 -29.88
CA ALA A 66 -21.01 32.01 -31.31
C ALA A 66 -21.66 33.32 -31.78
N LEU A 67 -20.93 34.11 -32.55
CA LEU A 67 -21.34 35.41 -33.09
C LEU A 67 -21.15 35.43 -34.62
N PRO A 68 -22.22 35.37 -35.43
CA PRO A 68 -22.12 35.59 -36.87
C PRO A 68 -21.66 37.03 -37.15
N LEU A 69 -20.50 37.21 -37.80
CA LEU A 69 -19.93 38.54 -37.98
C LEU A 69 -20.79 39.46 -38.88
N GLU A 70 -21.57 38.87 -39.79
CA GLU A 70 -22.52 39.59 -40.65
C GLU A 70 -23.65 40.26 -39.84
N GLU A 71 -24.24 39.52 -38.88
CA GLU A 71 -25.28 40.04 -37.97
C GLU A 71 -24.75 41.09 -36.98
N VAL A 72 -23.46 41.01 -36.63
CA VAL A 72 -22.79 41.91 -35.68
C VAL A 72 -22.44 43.26 -36.30
N PHE A 73 -21.91 43.28 -37.53
CA PHE A 73 -21.46 44.52 -38.17
C PHE A 73 -22.56 45.25 -38.95
N GLN A 74 -23.45 44.54 -39.63
CA GLN A 74 -24.58 45.12 -40.40
C GLN A 74 -24.17 46.23 -41.40
N GLY A 75 -22.93 46.18 -41.91
CA GLY A 75 -22.36 47.18 -42.83
C GLY A 75 -21.59 48.33 -42.17
N ASN A 76 -21.46 48.36 -40.84
CA ASN A 76 -20.61 49.32 -40.12
C ASN A 76 -19.16 48.82 -39.99
N GLU A 77 -18.20 49.74 -39.81
CA GLU A 77 -16.78 49.40 -39.59
C GLU A 77 -16.46 49.01 -38.12
N GLU A 78 -17.23 49.54 -37.17
CA GLU A 78 -17.16 49.21 -35.73
C GLU A 78 -18.53 48.80 -35.20
N SER A 79 -18.56 47.86 -34.24
CA SER A 79 -19.76 47.41 -33.55
C SER A 79 -19.43 46.98 -32.13
N THR A 80 -20.40 47.06 -31.21
CA THR A 80 -20.26 46.64 -29.81
C THR A 80 -21.44 45.76 -29.42
N THR A 81 -21.16 44.54 -28.97
CA THR A 81 -22.17 43.52 -28.66
C THR A 81 -22.00 43.03 -27.23
N GLN A 82 -23.07 43.03 -26.43
CA GLN A 82 -23.09 42.45 -25.09
C GLN A 82 -23.28 40.92 -25.18
N LEU A 83 -22.65 40.18 -24.27
CA LEU A 83 -22.69 38.71 -24.22
C LEU A 83 -22.96 38.21 -22.79
N ASP A 84 -24.23 37.90 -22.51
CA ASP A 84 -24.65 37.46 -21.17
C ASP A 84 -24.46 35.94 -21.00
N PHE A 85 -23.31 35.51 -20.50
CA PHE A 85 -23.03 34.08 -20.23
C PHE A 85 -23.89 33.54 -19.07
N ASP A 86 -24.26 32.26 -19.12
CA ASP A 86 -25.18 31.65 -18.15
C ASP A 86 -24.70 31.79 -16.68
N GLU A 87 -25.60 32.14 -15.76
CA GLU A 87 -25.29 32.33 -14.33
C GLU A 87 -24.62 31.09 -13.70
N ASN A 88 -25.05 29.89 -14.11
CA ASN A 88 -24.45 28.63 -13.68
C ASN A 88 -22.95 28.52 -14.03
N SER A 89 -22.52 29.10 -15.14
CA SER A 89 -21.12 29.11 -15.59
C SER A 89 -20.27 30.08 -14.76
N LEU A 90 -20.84 31.21 -14.31
CA LEU A 90 -20.20 32.09 -13.32
C LEU A 90 -20.12 31.43 -11.94
N GLU A 91 -21.18 30.76 -11.49
CA GLU A 91 -21.17 30.07 -10.20
C GLU A 91 -20.15 28.91 -10.20
N LEU A 92 -19.95 28.23 -11.34
CA LEU A 92 -18.90 27.24 -11.53
C LEU A 92 -17.48 27.85 -11.45
N ALA A 93 -17.28 29.03 -12.04
CA ALA A 93 -16.02 29.77 -11.95
C ALA A 93 -15.68 30.14 -10.49
N LEU A 94 -16.65 30.70 -9.75
CA LEU A 94 -16.50 31.04 -8.34
C LEU A 94 -16.23 29.79 -7.46
N LYS A 95 -16.83 28.64 -7.80
CA LYS A 95 -16.53 27.35 -7.15
C LYS A 95 -15.11 26.86 -7.43
N LEU A 96 -14.55 27.11 -8.62
CA LEU A 96 -13.16 26.75 -8.95
C LEU A 96 -12.15 27.66 -8.21
N ILE A 97 -12.34 28.97 -8.24
CA ILE A 97 -11.48 29.96 -7.56
C ILE A 97 -11.50 29.72 -6.03
N SER A 98 -12.65 29.37 -5.47
CA SER A 98 -12.79 29.04 -4.03
C SER A 98 -12.30 27.63 -3.63
N GLN A 99 -11.90 26.80 -4.59
CA GLN A 99 -11.24 25.50 -4.33
C GLN A 99 -9.71 25.62 -4.26
N GLU A 100 -9.07 26.39 -5.15
CA GLU A 100 -7.60 26.51 -5.16
C GLU A 100 -7.08 27.34 -3.97
N SER A 101 -7.88 28.28 -3.46
CA SER A 101 -7.64 28.94 -2.17
C SER A 101 -7.80 28.02 -0.93
N LYS A 102 -8.29 26.79 -1.10
CA LYS A 102 -8.43 25.76 -0.05
C LYS A 102 -7.50 24.55 -0.24
N SER A 103 -6.64 24.53 -1.27
CA SER A 103 -5.71 23.42 -1.52
C SER A 103 -4.39 23.49 -0.73
N CYS A 104 -4.29 24.39 0.25
CA CYS A 104 -3.35 24.19 1.35
C CYS A 104 -3.85 23.01 2.22
N LEU A 105 -3.15 21.87 2.16
CA LEU A 105 -3.50 20.68 2.96
C LEU A 105 -3.30 20.97 4.46
N ARG A 106 -4.35 21.48 5.10
CA ARG A 106 -4.49 21.49 6.56
C ARG A 106 -4.73 20.05 7.02
N CYS A 107 -3.63 19.33 7.24
CA CYS A 107 -3.61 17.89 7.45
C CYS A 107 -4.50 17.42 8.61
N SER A 108 -5.68 16.88 8.28
CA SER A 108 -6.43 15.95 9.15
C SER A 108 -5.56 14.77 9.60
N TYR A 109 -4.56 14.40 8.80
CA TYR A 109 -3.51 13.44 9.14
C TYR A 109 -2.68 13.88 10.37
N LEU A 110 -2.39 15.17 10.53
CA LEU A 110 -1.66 15.69 11.71
C LEU A 110 -2.56 15.78 12.95
N GLU A 111 -3.82 16.20 12.81
CA GLU A 111 -4.78 16.14 13.94
C GLU A 111 -5.03 14.70 14.39
N THR A 112 -5.08 13.74 13.45
CA THR A 112 -5.17 12.30 13.77
C THR A 112 -3.92 11.80 14.50
N ILE A 113 -2.72 12.19 14.05
CA ILE A 113 -1.45 11.82 14.73
C ILE A 113 -1.35 12.46 16.12
N ILE A 114 -1.74 13.73 16.29
CA ILE A 114 -1.73 14.42 17.57
C ILE A 114 -2.73 13.79 18.55
N ASN A 115 -3.94 13.44 18.09
CA ASN A 115 -4.93 12.74 18.93
C ASN A 115 -4.48 11.33 19.32
N ASN A 116 -3.83 10.59 18.42
CA ASN A 116 -3.26 9.27 18.74
C ASN A 116 -2.08 9.37 19.73
N LEU A 117 -1.19 10.36 19.56
CA LEU A 117 -0.08 10.61 20.49
C LEU A 117 -0.58 11.01 21.89
N ASN A 118 -1.65 11.81 21.96
CA ASN A 118 -2.30 12.17 23.23
C ASN A 118 -2.99 10.98 23.92
N GLN A 119 -3.27 9.87 23.22
CA GLN A 119 -3.82 8.65 23.82
C GLN A 119 -2.75 7.66 24.35
N GLU A 120 -1.49 7.73 23.93
CA GLU A 120 -0.43 6.82 24.42
C GLU A 120 0.27 7.30 25.72
N VAL A 121 -0.08 8.48 26.27
CA VAL A 121 0.62 9.10 27.42
C VAL A 121 0.30 8.45 28.78
N SER A 122 0.02 7.14 28.84
CA SER A 122 -0.33 6.43 30.07
C SER A 122 0.01 4.93 30.08
N GLU A 123 1.24 4.57 29.68
CA GLU A 123 1.90 3.33 30.16
C GLU A 123 3.44 3.49 30.19
N PRO A 124 4.20 2.65 30.92
CA PRO A 124 5.58 2.96 31.29
C PRO A 124 6.62 2.69 30.19
N LYS A 125 7.69 3.50 30.25
CA LYS A 125 8.87 3.51 29.35
C LYS A 125 9.28 2.13 28.82
N ASN A 126 9.04 1.91 27.53
CA ASN A 126 9.50 0.74 26.80
C ASN A 126 10.54 1.18 25.76
N THR A 127 11.83 0.96 26.04
CA THR A 127 12.98 1.54 25.30
C THR A 127 12.99 1.23 23.80
N TYR A 128 12.38 0.14 23.36
CA TYR A 128 12.27 -0.21 21.94
C TYR A 128 11.38 0.76 21.13
N LYS A 129 10.42 1.45 21.79
CA LYS A 129 9.65 2.54 21.18
C LYS A 129 10.48 3.83 21.04
N GLU A 130 11.41 4.12 21.96
CA GLU A 130 12.23 5.33 21.91
C GLU A 130 13.21 5.31 20.72
N GLU A 131 13.82 4.16 20.39
CA GLU A 131 14.69 4.02 19.22
C GLU A 131 13.92 4.12 17.90
N THR A 132 12.73 3.53 17.82
CA THR A 132 11.89 3.64 16.61
C THR A 132 11.34 5.06 16.42
N TYR A 133 10.92 5.75 17.50
CA TYR A 133 10.54 7.16 17.39
C TYR A 133 11.71 8.06 16.99
N LYS A 134 12.92 7.84 17.52
CA LYS A 134 14.13 8.57 17.05
C LYS A 134 14.38 8.38 15.55
N ALA A 135 14.38 7.14 15.06
CA ALA A 135 14.56 6.87 13.64
C ALA A 135 13.48 7.53 12.75
N THR A 136 12.23 7.65 13.24
CA THR A 136 11.21 8.42 12.53
C THR A 136 11.42 9.94 12.59
N ILE A 137 11.93 10.47 13.70
CA ILE A 137 12.28 11.90 13.84
C ILE A 137 13.43 12.25 12.90
N GLU A 138 14.53 11.49 12.92
CA GLU A 138 15.68 11.66 12.01
C GLU A 138 15.24 11.57 10.52
N SER A 139 14.32 10.67 10.19
CA SER A 139 13.73 10.57 8.84
C SER A 139 12.82 11.75 8.47
N LEU A 140 12.19 12.41 9.44
CA LEU A 140 11.36 13.60 9.22
C LEU A 140 12.20 14.87 9.15
N GLU A 141 13.24 15.01 9.97
CA GLU A 141 14.22 16.10 9.92
C GLU A 141 14.97 16.13 8.58
N ALA A 142 15.42 14.96 8.08
CA ALA A 142 16.02 14.86 6.75
C ALA A 142 15.05 15.23 5.62
N LYS A 143 13.75 14.95 5.76
CA LYS A 143 12.71 15.38 4.81
C LYS A 143 12.43 16.88 4.92
N LEU A 144 12.47 17.44 6.12
CA LEU A 144 12.29 18.87 6.36
C LEU A 144 13.42 19.66 5.69
N GLN A 145 14.69 19.28 5.90
CA GLN A 145 15.83 19.89 5.22
C GLN A 145 15.75 19.78 3.70
N SER A 146 15.31 18.62 3.18
CA SER A 146 15.07 18.46 1.74
C SER A 146 13.95 19.37 1.22
N GLN A 147 12.91 19.64 2.02
CA GLN A 147 11.81 20.52 1.67
C GLN A 147 12.20 22.00 1.77
N GLU A 148 12.99 22.38 2.77
CA GLU A 148 13.56 23.73 2.93
C GLU A 148 14.47 24.07 1.75
N SER A 149 15.37 23.16 1.35
CA SER A 149 16.23 23.33 0.17
C SER A 149 15.43 23.51 -1.13
N LEU A 150 14.33 22.76 -1.31
CA LEU A 150 13.42 22.92 -2.45
C LEU A 150 12.64 24.24 -2.42
N VAL A 151 12.36 24.81 -1.23
CA VAL A 151 11.75 26.13 -1.07
C VAL A 151 12.75 27.25 -1.41
N GLU A 152 14.00 27.14 -0.97
CA GLU A 152 15.07 28.06 -1.37
C GLU A 152 15.27 28.05 -2.90
N GLU A 153 15.38 26.87 -3.52
CA GLU A 153 15.52 26.74 -4.97
C GLU A 153 14.31 27.34 -5.72
N ASN A 154 13.08 27.08 -5.25
CA ASN A 154 11.88 27.72 -5.80
C ASN A 154 11.90 29.26 -5.66
N SER A 155 12.41 29.80 -4.55
CA SER A 155 12.55 31.25 -4.37
C SER A 155 13.53 31.85 -5.39
N ARG A 156 14.67 31.18 -5.60
CA ARG A 156 15.71 31.57 -6.56
C ARG A 156 15.20 31.51 -8.00
N LEU A 157 14.47 30.46 -8.37
CA LEU A 157 13.85 30.31 -9.69
C LEU A 157 12.79 31.39 -9.93
N LYS A 158 11.98 31.75 -8.93
CA LYS A 158 11.01 32.86 -9.00
C LYS A 158 11.71 34.21 -9.20
N GLN A 159 12.82 34.48 -8.50
CA GLN A 159 13.62 35.69 -8.73
C GLN A 159 14.19 35.73 -10.16
N GLN A 160 14.79 34.63 -10.64
CA GLN A 160 15.32 34.55 -12.00
C GLN A 160 14.24 34.75 -13.06
N LEU A 161 13.02 34.21 -12.83
CA LEU A 161 11.88 34.41 -13.72
C LEU A 161 11.43 35.88 -13.74
N ALA A 162 11.42 36.57 -12.60
CA ALA A 162 11.09 38.00 -12.50
C ALA A 162 12.13 38.89 -13.19
N GLU A 163 13.43 38.65 -12.97
CA GLU A 163 14.52 39.34 -13.69
C GLU A 163 14.43 39.10 -15.21
N SER A 164 14.09 37.87 -15.62
CA SER A 164 13.90 37.50 -17.02
C SER A 164 12.67 38.20 -17.64
N ALA A 165 11.60 38.38 -16.86
CA ALA A 165 10.41 39.13 -17.29
C ALA A 165 10.70 40.64 -17.43
N TYR A 166 11.41 41.24 -16.46
CA TYR A 166 11.83 42.64 -16.53
C TYR A 166 12.69 42.91 -17.78
N LYS A 167 13.71 42.07 -18.02
CA LYS A 167 14.59 42.18 -19.21
C LYS A 167 13.81 42.02 -20.51
N ARG A 168 12.80 41.14 -20.58
CA ARG A 168 11.89 41.06 -21.73
C ARG A 168 11.09 42.35 -21.93
N GLN A 169 10.55 42.93 -20.87
CA GLN A 169 9.77 44.17 -20.93
C GLN A 169 10.62 45.38 -21.37
N GLU A 170 11.87 45.46 -20.90
CA GLU A 170 12.85 46.48 -21.30
C GLU A 170 13.24 46.37 -22.79
N ILE A 171 13.48 45.15 -23.28
CA ILE A 171 13.73 44.88 -24.70
C ILE A 171 12.47 45.17 -25.56
N GLN A 172 11.28 44.85 -25.06
CA GLN A 172 10.01 45.14 -25.74
C GLN A 172 9.74 46.66 -25.82
N ALA A 173 10.08 47.42 -24.77
CA ALA A 173 9.97 48.88 -24.76
C ALA A 173 10.95 49.53 -25.76
N SER A 174 12.22 49.14 -25.73
CA SER A 174 13.24 49.67 -26.65
C SER A 174 12.99 49.30 -28.11
N THR A 175 12.59 48.06 -28.42
CA THR A 175 12.20 47.68 -29.79
C THR A 175 10.95 48.43 -30.26
N SER A 176 9.95 48.64 -29.40
CA SER A 176 8.77 49.49 -29.70
C SER A 176 9.17 50.94 -30.00
N GLN A 177 10.14 51.50 -29.28
CA GLN A 177 10.71 52.81 -29.54
C GLN A 177 11.38 52.87 -30.93
N THR A 178 12.26 51.92 -31.24
CA THR A 178 12.95 51.85 -32.55
C THR A 178 11.97 51.68 -33.71
N ILE A 179 10.90 50.88 -33.56
CA ILE A 179 9.86 50.72 -34.58
C ILE A 179 9.14 52.05 -34.86
N LYS A 180 8.83 52.85 -33.82
CA LYS A 180 8.23 54.18 -34.00
C LYS A 180 9.17 55.13 -34.75
N GLU A 181 10.46 55.12 -34.42
CA GLU A 181 11.47 55.95 -35.11
C GLU A 181 11.69 55.54 -36.57
N LEU A 182 11.65 54.24 -36.88
CA LEU A 182 11.72 53.74 -38.25
C LEU A 182 10.47 54.11 -39.05
N ASN A 183 9.27 53.96 -38.48
CA ASN A 183 8.02 54.37 -39.14
C ASN A 183 7.99 55.89 -39.40
N GLN A 184 8.49 56.71 -38.48
CA GLN A 184 8.63 58.16 -38.70
C GLN A 184 9.66 58.52 -39.80
N LYS A 185 10.69 57.70 -40.01
CA LYS A 185 11.63 57.86 -41.14
C LYS A 185 10.98 57.45 -42.46
N LEU A 186 10.23 56.35 -42.47
CA LEU A 186 9.51 55.86 -43.65
C LEU A 186 8.48 56.90 -44.14
N ILE A 187 7.61 57.41 -43.26
CA ILE A 187 6.60 58.43 -43.59
C ILE A 187 7.26 59.70 -44.17
N LYS A 188 8.44 60.09 -43.68
CA LYS A 188 9.19 61.23 -44.24
C LYS A 188 9.73 60.94 -45.66
N GLN A 189 10.14 59.71 -45.95
CA GLN A 189 10.56 59.30 -47.29
C GLN A 189 9.37 59.17 -48.24
N GLU A 190 8.23 58.63 -47.79
CA GLU A 190 6.99 58.52 -48.56
C GLU A 190 6.45 59.91 -48.95
N ASN A 191 6.42 60.86 -48.01
CA ASN A 191 6.03 62.24 -48.27
C ASN A 191 6.98 62.91 -49.29
N TYR A 192 8.30 62.75 -49.11
CA TYR A 192 9.29 63.31 -50.04
C TYR A 192 9.18 62.72 -51.46
N LEU A 193 8.98 61.41 -51.58
CA LEU A 193 8.74 60.76 -52.88
C LEU A 193 7.42 61.25 -53.52
N THR A 194 6.39 61.48 -52.73
CA THR A 194 5.10 62.03 -53.19
C THR A 194 5.26 63.47 -53.71
N GLU A 195 6.03 64.30 -53.00
CA GLU A 195 6.37 65.67 -53.41
C GLU A 195 7.16 65.67 -54.74
N MET A 196 8.21 64.85 -54.85
CA MET A 196 8.99 64.68 -56.09
C MET A 196 8.16 64.14 -57.28
N LEU A 197 7.15 63.29 -57.03
CA LEU A 197 6.23 62.81 -58.07
C LEU A 197 5.28 63.93 -58.54
N ASN A 198 4.74 64.73 -57.62
CA ASN A 198 3.90 65.88 -57.94
C ASN A 198 4.67 66.95 -58.73
N GLU A 199 5.95 67.22 -58.38
CA GLU A 199 6.83 68.10 -59.15
C GLU A 199 7.07 67.55 -60.57
N ARG A 200 7.40 66.26 -60.70
CA ARG A 200 7.61 65.58 -62.00
C ARG A 200 6.38 65.73 -62.89
N ASP A 201 5.19 65.46 -62.36
CA ASP A 201 3.97 65.43 -63.14
C ASP A 201 3.53 66.84 -63.54
N SER A 202 3.69 67.83 -62.65
CA SER A 202 3.52 69.25 -62.98
C SER A 202 4.48 69.72 -64.09
N ALA A 203 5.74 69.31 -64.04
CA ALA A 203 6.72 69.61 -65.09
C ALA A 203 6.40 68.91 -66.41
N TRP A 204 5.79 67.71 -66.37
CA TRP A 204 5.39 66.96 -67.55
C TRP A 204 4.12 67.53 -68.22
N GLU A 205 3.17 68.06 -67.44
CA GLU A 205 2.06 68.85 -67.96
C GLU A 205 2.52 70.17 -68.61
N ALA A 206 3.46 70.87 -67.98
CA ALA A 206 4.09 72.05 -68.58
C ALA A 206 4.81 71.71 -69.91
N MET A 207 5.49 70.55 -69.97
CA MET A 207 6.12 70.08 -71.21
C MET A 207 5.10 69.69 -72.28
N ARG A 208 4.00 69.02 -71.93
CA ARG A 208 2.87 68.74 -72.85
C ARG A 208 2.29 70.03 -73.44
N SER A 209 2.10 71.05 -72.61
CA SER A 209 1.63 72.38 -73.05
C SER A 209 2.58 73.00 -74.09
N LYS A 210 3.89 72.94 -73.85
CA LYS A 210 4.90 73.41 -74.84
C LYS A 210 4.99 72.56 -76.10
N ILE A 211 4.77 71.24 -76.03
CA ILE A 211 4.68 70.39 -77.24
C ILE A 211 3.47 70.81 -78.10
N HIS A 212 2.33 71.11 -77.48
CA HIS A 212 1.16 71.61 -78.21
C HIS A 212 1.39 73.00 -78.83
N GLU A 213 2.07 73.91 -78.11
CA GLU A 213 2.45 75.23 -78.63
C GLU A 213 3.42 75.13 -79.83
N VAL A 214 4.38 74.20 -79.79
CA VAL A 214 5.28 73.93 -80.93
C VAL A 214 4.50 73.40 -82.13
N SER A 215 3.61 72.43 -81.95
CA SER A 215 2.75 71.91 -83.03
C SER A 215 1.90 73.03 -83.67
N GLN A 216 1.33 73.94 -82.88
CA GLN A 216 0.61 75.11 -83.40
C GLN A 216 1.52 76.14 -84.13
N LEU A 217 2.83 76.07 -83.98
CA LEU A 217 3.80 76.89 -84.73
C LEU A 217 4.28 76.18 -85.99
N GLU A 218 4.41 74.86 -85.97
CA GLU A 218 4.70 74.01 -87.13
C GLU A 218 3.57 74.12 -88.17
N ASP A 219 2.30 74.00 -87.77
CA ASP A 219 1.13 74.21 -88.64
C ASP A 219 1.16 75.57 -89.35
N LYS A 220 1.53 76.63 -88.61
CA LYS A 220 1.64 78.00 -89.14
C LYS A 220 2.84 78.17 -90.06
N ALA A 221 3.96 77.50 -89.79
CA ALA A 221 5.15 77.55 -90.63
C ALA A 221 4.87 76.90 -92.00
N GLU A 222 4.12 75.80 -92.04
CA GLU A 222 3.74 75.13 -93.28
C GLU A 222 2.73 75.97 -94.11
N ASP A 223 1.79 76.67 -93.47
CA ASP A 223 0.90 77.67 -94.10
C ASP A 223 1.68 78.86 -94.69
N TRP A 224 2.66 79.42 -93.95
CA TRP A 224 3.52 80.49 -94.48
C TRP A 224 4.41 80.03 -95.64
N LYS A 225 4.89 78.79 -95.61
CA LYS A 225 5.68 78.14 -96.66
C LYS A 225 4.87 77.94 -97.94
N LEU A 226 3.60 77.54 -97.83
CA LEU A 226 2.68 77.48 -98.98
C LEU A 226 2.45 78.87 -99.60
N LYS A 227 2.18 79.89 -98.77
CA LYS A 227 2.03 81.29 -99.21
C LYS A 227 3.28 81.85 -99.87
N TYR A 228 4.47 81.45 -99.41
CA TYR A 228 5.74 81.82 -100.05
C TYR A 228 5.89 81.17 -101.44
N GLN A 229 5.51 79.90 -101.60
CA GLN A 229 5.51 79.24 -102.91
C GLN A 229 4.54 79.93 -103.89
N GLU A 230 3.32 80.29 -103.45
CA GLU A 230 2.37 81.07 -104.23
C GLU A 230 2.84 82.49 -104.60
N ALA A 231 3.76 83.07 -103.83
CA ALA A 231 4.37 84.37 -104.15
C ALA A 231 5.55 84.21 -105.13
N SER A 232 6.33 83.12 -105.00
CA SER A 232 7.45 82.80 -105.89
C SER A 232 6.98 82.52 -107.31
N THR A 233 5.90 81.73 -107.50
CA THR A 233 5.37 81.45 -108.85
C THR A 233 4.89 82.71 -109.56
N LYS A 234 4.20 83.61 -108.85
CA LYS A 234 3.76 84.91 -109.39
C LYS A 234 4.93 85.84 -109.77
N LEU A 235 6.06 85.73 -109.09
CA LEU A 235 7.29 86.45 -109.46
C LEU A 235 7.88 85.90 -110.77
N GLU A 236 7.80 84.59 -110.98
CA GLU A 236 8.31 83.90 -112.17
C GLU A 236 7.41 84.14 -113.41
N GLU A 237 6.08 84.23 -113.21
CA GLU A 237 5.11 84.74 -114.18
C GLU A 237 5.40 86.20 -114.58
N LEU A 238 5.74 87.06 -113.61
CA LEU A 238 6.13 88.46 -113.86
C LEU A 238 7.46 88.58 -114.61
N ASN A 239 8.46 87.75 -114.28
CA ASN A 239 9.75 87.74 -114.95
C ASN A 239 9.68 87.21 -116.39
N THR A 240 8.79 86.25 -116.67
CA THR A 240 8.54 85.78 -118.05
C THR A 240 7.85 86.85 -118.90
N LEU A 241 6.86 87.58 -118.34
CA LEU A 241 6.27 88.76 -119.00
C LEU A 241 7.26 89.92 -119.23
N LEU A 242 8.31 90.04 -118.41
CA LEU A 242 9.35 91.06 -118.58
C LEU A 242 10.35 90.73 -119.71
N PHE A 243 10.38 89.49 -120.20
CA PHE A 243 11.39 89.01 -121.16
C PHE A 243 11.01 89.24 -122.63
N GLU A 244 9.72 89.43 -122.94
CA GLU A 244 9.23 89.50 -124.34
C GLU A 244 9.32 90.90 -124.99
N ASN A 245 9.92 91.91 -124.33
CA ASN A 245 9.81 93.31 -124.78
C ASN A 245 11.10 94.16 -124.62
N THR A 246 12.14 93.91 -125.44
CA THR A 246 13.03 94.97 -126.00
C THR A 246 14.03 94.41 -127.05
N GLU A 247 13.85 94.68 -128.35
CA GLU A 247 14.97 94.82 -129.30
C GLU A 247 14.60 95.63 -130.57
N SER A 248 15.30 96.76 -130.81
CA SER A 248 15.41 97.59 -132.05
C SER A 248 15.67 99.08 -131.67
N SER A 249 16.48 99.91 -132.36
CA SER A 249 17.25 99.72 -133.60
C SER A 249 18.54 100.57 -133.68
N VAL A 250 19.66 99.90 -133.95
CA VAL A 250 20.76 100.20 -134.92
C VAL A 250 21.15 101.67 -135.29
N ASN A 251 22.35 102.05 -134.80
CA ASN A 251 23.50 102.74 -135.45
C ASN A 251 23.54 104.22 -135.91
N ARG A 252 24.81 104.67 -135.98
CA ARG A 252 25.38 105.96 -136.42
C ARG A 252 26.02 105.80 -137.81
N ALA A 253 26.11 106.87 -138.61
CA ALA A 253 27.38 107.53 -138.98
C ALA A 253 27.25 108.44 -140.22
N GLU A 254 27.43 109.76 -140.06
CA GLU A 254 27.81 110.64 -141.19
C GLU A 254 28.62 111.87 -140.72
N LEU A 255 29.70 111.60 -140.00
CA LEU A 255 30.71 112.62 -139.69
C LEU A 255 31.46 112.98 -140.98
N HIS A 256 31.75 114.27 -141.21
CA HIS A 256 32.52 114.83 -142.35
C HIS A 256 31.77 115.32 -143.63
N SER A 257 30.54 115.84 -143.51
CA SER A 257 30.11 116.99 -144.37
C SER A 257 30.53 118.37 -143.80
N LYS A 258 31.61 118.34 -143.01
CA LYS A 258 32.72 119.29 -142.89
C LYS A 258 32.56 120.77 -143.29
N LEU A 259 33.14 121.60 -142.42
CA LEU A 259 33.99 122.76 -142.76
C LEU A 259 33.30 124.07 -143.21
N GLU A 260 32.17 124.03 -143.92
CA GLU A 260 31.61 125.24 -144.59
C GLU A 260 30.79 126.19 -143.67
N SER A 261 30.53 125.84 -142.40
CA SER A 261 29.88 126.76 -141.43
C SER A 261 30.64 126.95 -140.11
N ALA A 262 31.96 126.71 -140.13
CA ALA A 262 32.84 127.01 -138.99
C ALA A 262 32.84 128.51 -138.59
N CYS A 263 32.36 129.40 -139.47
CA CYS A 263 32.14 130.82 -139.15
C CYS A 263 30.88 131.07 -138.30
N GLN A 264 29.87 130.20 -138.32
CA GLN A 264 28.72 130.24 -137.40
C GLN A 264 29.01 129.50 -136.08
N GLU A 265 29.91 128.52 -136.09
CA GLU A 265 30.29 127.77 -134.90
C GLU A 265 30.79 128.66 -133.75
N LYS A 266 31.45 129.79 -134.03
CA LYS A 266 31.94 130.70 -132.96
C LYS A 266 30.81 131.18 -132.03
N GLN A 267 29.67 131.60 -132.56
CA GLN A 267 28.52 132.04 -131.74
C GLN A 267 27.76 130.85 -131.14
N SER A 268 27.82 129.67 -131.78
CA SER A 268 27.30 128.43 -131.20
C SER A 268 28.13 127.94 -130.01
N ILE A 269 29.45 128.17 -130.00
CA ILE A 269 30.37 127.74 -128.95
C ILE A 269 30.11 128.48 -127.63
N GLU A 270 29.79 129.77 -127.67
CA GLU A 270 29.46 130.55 -126.46
C GLU A 270 28.19 129.99 -125.78
N ALA A 271 27.12 129.73 -126.54
CA ALA A 271 25.91 129.08 -126.03
C ALA A 271 26.17 127.64 -125.52
N LYS A 272 27.02 126.86 -126.21
CA LYS A 272 27.41 125.50 -125.79
C LYS A 272 28.24 125.47 -124.52
N PHE A 273 29.02 126.51 -124.22
CA PHE A 273 29.70 126.61 -122.93
C PHE A 273 28.72 126.85 -121.78
N GLU A 274 27.69 127.66 -121.99
CA GLU A 274 26.64 127.93 -121.00
C GLU A 274 25.78 126.68 -120.75
N GLU A 275 25.45 125.93 -121.82
CA GLU A 275 24.80 124.61 -121.73
C GLU A 275 25.69 123.56 -121.03
N CYS A 276 27.01 123.55 -121.29
CA CYS A 276 27.97 122.66 -120.65
C CYS A 276 28.15 122.94 -119.15
N ILE A 277 28.24 124.22 -118.76
CA ILE A 277 28.28 124.64 -117.35
C ILE A 277 27.02 124.16 -116.64
N LYS A 278 25.85 124.39 -117.23
CA LYS A 278 24.56 123.94 -116.66
C LYS A 278 24.50 122.42 -116.51
N GLY A 279 24.97 121.66 -117.51
CA GLY A 279 25.08 120.20 -117.42
C GLY A 279 26.05 119.72 -116.33
N MET A 280 27.13 120.48 -116.06
CA MET A 280 28.03 120.22 -114.92
C MET A 280 27.38 120.55 -113.58
N GLU A 281 26.58 121.63 -113.48
CA GLU A 281 25.83 121.99 -112.28
C GLU A 281 24.74 120.96 -111.95
N GLU A 282 23.97 120.51 -112.95
CA GLU A 282 22.97 119.45 -112.81
C GLU A 282 23.61 118.12 -112.39
N SER A 283 24.75 117.75 -112.99
CA SER A 283 25.54 116.57 -112.61
C SER A 283 26.12 116.67 -111.19
N LEU A 284 26.60 117.85 -110.80
CA LEU A 284 27.08 118.13 -109.44
C LEU A 284 25.93 118.02 -108.42
N GLN A 285 24.74 118.54 -108.74
CA GLN A 285 23.55 118.45 -107.89
C GLN A 285 23.08 116.99 -107.70
N VAL A 286 23.06 116.20 -108.78
CA VAL A 286 22.76 114.75 -108.71
C VAL A 286 23.80 114.01 -107.85
N SER A 287 25.08 114.34 -108.00
CA SER A 287 26.14 113.75 -107.18
C SER A 287 26.02 114.14 -105.69
N GLN A 288 25.71 115.41 -105.39
CA GLN A 288 25.46 115.88 -104.03
C GLN A 288 24.26 115.20 -103.36
N GLU A 289 23.13 114.99 -104.06
CA GLU A 289 22.00 114.26 -103.48
C GLU A 289 22.32 112.76 -103.31
N ARG A 290 23.08 112.15 -104.23
CA ARG A 290 23.55 110.77 -104.05
C ARG A 290 24.45 110.61 -102.82
N VAL A 291 25.30 111.60 -102.51
CA VAL A 291 26.07 111.64 -101.26
C VAL A 291 25.15 111.75 -100.02
N LYS A 292 24.04 112.51 -100.08
CA LYS A 292 23.05 112.57 -98.99
C LYS A 292 22.26 111.27 -98.82
N VAL A 293 21.99 110.52 -99.89
CA VAL A 293 21.37 109.18 -99.80
C VAL A 293 22.35 108.21 -99.13
N LEU A 294 23.58 108.14 -99.61
CA LEU A 294 24.62 107.25 -99.07
C LEU A 294 24.99 107.58 -97.61
N SER A 295 24.92 108.84 -97.17
CA SER A 295 25.16 109.20 -95.77
C SER A 295 24.03 108.77 -94.83
N ARG A 296 22.76 108.88 -95.27
CA ARG A 296 21.60 108.33 -94.54
C ARG A 296 21.67 106.80 -94.46
N GLU A 297 22.07 106.14 -95.54
CA GLU A 297 22.24 104.69 -95.60
C GLU A 297 23.37 104.20 -94.69
N LYS A 298 24.52 104.90 -94.69
CA LYS A 298 25.62 104.65 -93.74
C LYS A 298 25.17 104.76 -92.28
N ILE A 299 24.36 105.76 -91.93
CA ILE A 299 23.85 105.95 -90.56
C ILE A 299 22.99 104.75 -90.13
N LYS A 300 22.04 104.32 -90.96
CA LYS A 300 21.22 103.12 -90.70
C LYS A 300 22.07 101.86 -90.49
N LEU A 301 23.08 101.64 -91.34
CA LEU A 301 23.98 100.50 -91.22
C LEU A 301 24.87 100.57 -89.96
N THR A 302 25.20 101.76 -89.44
CA THR A 302 25.85 101.88 -88.12
C THR A 302 24.89 101.61 -86.96
N GLU A 303 23.63 102.07 -87.03
CA GLU A 303 22.60 101.77 -86.02
C GLU A 303 22.31 100.26 -85.96
N GLU A 304 22.25 99.59 -87.11
CA GLU A 304 22.08 98.13 -87.22
C GLU A 304 23.30 97.35 -86.69
N CYS A 305 24.52 97.80 -87.01
CA CYS A 305 25.75 97.24 -86.43
C CYS A 305 25.79 97.37 -84.89
N GLU A 306 25.35 98.51 -84.33
CA GLU A 306 25.29 98.71 -82.88
C GLU A 306 24.22 97.81 -82.22
N ALA A 307 23.05 97.67 -82.84
CA ALA A 307 22.01 96.73 -82.38
C ALA A 307 22.50 95.27 -82.38
N LEU A 308 23.16 94.83 -83.46
CA LEU A 308 23.75 93.49 -83.57
C LEU A 308 24.88 93.24 -82.57
N ASN A 309 25.73 94.25 -82.30
CA ASN A 309 26.74 94.16 -81.25
C ASN A 309 26.08 94.04 -79.86
N ASN A 310 25.08 94.84 -79.55
CA ASN A 310 24.36 94.76 -78.27
C ASN A 310 23.69 93.39 -78.07
N GLN A 311 23.06 92.83 -79.11
CA GLN A 311 22.53 91.47 -79.08
C GLN A 311 23.64 90.43 -78.85
N THR A 312 24.77 90.58 -79.55
CA THR A 312 25.97 89.71 -79.38
C THR A 312 26.51 89.75 -77.94
N GLN A 313 26.50 90.90 -77.26
CA GLN A 313 26.90 90.96 -75.84
C GLN A 313 25.86 90.31 -74.92
N GLN A 314 24.56 90.45 -75.20
CA GLN A 314 23.51 89.76 -74.45
C GLN A 314 23.65 88.24 -74.55
N ASP A 315 23.91 87.72 -75.75
CA ASP A 315 24.05 86.27 -75.99
C ASP A 315 25.35 85.69 -75.41
N LYS A 316 26.46 86.45 -75.40
CA LYS A 316 27.65 86.10 -74.60
C LYS A 316 27.33 85.97 -73.11
N GLY A 317 26.51 86.85 -72.56
CA GLY A 317 26.03 86.76 -71.18
C GLY A 317 25.21 85.47 -70.92
N LYS A 318 24.35 85.08 -71.87
CA LYS A 318 23.62 83.80 -71.80
C LYS A 318 24.57 82.61 -71.85
N ILE A 319 25.53 82.60 -72.78
CA ILE A 319 26.56 81.54 -72.92
C ILE A 319 27.31 81.33 -71.60
N ALA A 320 27.86 82.38 -71.00
CA ALA A 320 28.60 82.28 -69.73
C ALA A 320 27.74 81.71 -68.58
N SER A 321 26.43 82.02 -68.56
CA SER A 321 25.51 81.46 -67.56
C SER A 321 25.22 79.97 -67.79
N LEU A 322 25.19 79.52 -69.05
CA LEU A 322 25.03 78.12 -69.43
C LEU A 322 26.30 77.32 -69.17
N GLU A 323 27.48 77.86 -69.46
CA GLU A 323 28.79 77.26 -69.14
C GLU A 323 28.93 77.00 -67.63
N SER A 324 28.57 77.98 -66.81
CA SER A 324 28.52 77.84 -65.34
C SER A 324 27.55 76.72 -64.89
N LYS A 325 26.36 76.65 -65.51
CA LYS A 325 25.39 75.58 -65.24
C LYS A 325 25.87 74.20 -65.68
N ILE A 326 26.59 74.11 -66.80
CA ILE A 326 27.24 72.88 -67.27
C ILE A 326 28.31 72.41 -66.28
N ALA A 327 29.19 73.29 -65.81
CA ALA A 327 30.20 72.96 -64.80
C ALA A 327 29.57 72.44 -63.48
N LEU A 328 28.43 73.02 -63.06
CA LEU A 328 27.68 72.55 -61.91
C LEU A 328 27.03 71.17 -62.14
N LEU A 329 26.58 70.87 -63.36
CA LEU A 329 26.06 69.54 -63.71
C LEU A 329 27.18 68.49 -63.80
N SER A 330 28.34 68.83 -64.38
CA SER A 330 29.50 67.93 -64.43
C SER A 330 30.01 67.53 -63.04
N SER A 331 30.05 68.46 -62.09
CA SER A 331 30.44 68.15 -60.71
C SER A 331 29.40 67.30 -59.96
N LYS A 332 28.10 67.47 -60.26
CA LYS A 332 27.04 66.57 -59.77
C LYS A 332 27.17 65.16 -60.37
N ASN A 333 27.43 65.03 -61.67
CA ASN A 333 27.61 63.72 -62.32
C ASN A 333 28.80 62.95 -61.72
N LEU A 334 29.95 63.61 -61.50
CA LEU A 334 31.11 63.01 -60.83
C LEU A 334 30.78 62.52 -59.40
N ASN A 335 29.80 63.13 -58.73
CA ASN A 335 29.34 62.67 -57.41
C ASN A 335 28.34 61.51 -57.51
N ILE A 336 27.52 61.46 -58.57
CA ILE A 336 26.64 60.32 -58.88
C ILE A 336 27.48 59.07 -59.21
N GLU A 337 28.55 59.21 -60.00
CA GLU A 337 29.47 58.10 -60.32
C GLU A 337 30.08 57.48 -59.05
N LYS A 338 30.52 58.31 -58.09
CA LYS A 338 31.05 57.84 -56.80
C LYS A 338 30.01 57.08 -55.96
N LEU A 339 28.79 57.61 -55.88
CA LEU A 339 27.69 56.95 -55.19
C LEU A 339 27.28 55.64 -55.89
N GLN A 340 27.39 55.56 -57.22
CA GLN A 340 27.20 54.32 -57.98
C GLN A 340 28.27 53.27 -57.65
N THR A 341 29.55 53.66 -57.52
CA THR A 341 30.60 52.72 -57.09
C THR A 341 30.41 52.24 -55.65
N GLU A 342 30.04 53.12 -54.72
CA GLU A 342 29.76 52.75 -53.32
C GLU A 342 28.55 51.80 -53.22
N VAL A 343 27.49 52.04 -53.99
CA VAL A 343 26.34 51.12 -54.09
C VAL A 343 26.74 49.77 -54.71
N GLN A 344 27.63 49.74 -55.71
CA GLN A 344 28.14 48.49 -56.28
C GLN A 344 28.92 47.67 -55.23
N GLU A 345 29.81 48.30 -54.47
CA GLU A 345 30.55 47.64 -53.39
C GLU A 345 29.62 47.08 -52.31
N LEU A 346 28.65 47.89 -51.84
CA LEU A 346 27.67 47.48 -50.83
C LEU A 346 26.71 46.38 -51.33
N THR A 347 26.37 46.34 -52.62
CA THR A 347 25.57 45.23 -53.18
C THR A 347 26.37 43.94 -53.31
N GLN A 348 27.66 44.01 -53.62
CA GLN A 348 28.55 42.85 -53.64
C GLN A 348 28.79 42.30 -52.22
N GLU A 349 28.96 43.17 -51.22
CA GLU A 349 29.05 42.74 -49.82
C GLU A 349 27.75 42.07 -49.35
N ASN A 350 26.59 42.67 -49.64
CA ASN A 350 25.29 42.04 -49.37
C ASN A 350 25.12 40.68 -50.05
N HIS A 351 25.62 40.52 -51.28
CA HIS A 351 25.60 39.23 -51.97
C HIS A 351 26.49 38.19 -51.24
N ASN A 352 27.69 38.58 -50.84
CA ASN A 352 28.61 37.72 -50.09
C ASN A 352 28.03 37.31 -48.72
N LEU A 353 27.48 38.26 -47.96
CA LEU A 353 26.82 38.00 -46.67
C LEU A 353 25.59 37.10 -46.83
N LYS A 354 24.76 37.33 -47.86
CA LYS A 354 23.61 36.48 -48.17
C LYS A 354 24.04 35.06 -48.54
N HIS A 355 25.13 34.89 -49.29
CA HIS A 355 25.67 33.57 -49.59
C HIS A 355 26.17 32.84 -48.33
N GLN A 356 26.94 33.53 -47.48
CA GLN A 356 27.37 32.98 -46.17
C GLN A 356 26.17 32.57 -45.30
N LEU A 357 25.13 33.42 -45.22
CA LEU A 357 23.89 33.13 -44.49
C LEU A 357 23.19 31.87 -45.04
N THR A 358 23.07 31.72 -46.37
CA THR A 358 22.50 30.50 -46.97
C THR A 358 23.31 29.25 -46.66
N LYS A 359 24.64 29.34 -46.63
CA LYS A 359 25.50 28.21 -46.25
C LYS A 359 25.27 27.81 -44.78
N VAL A 360 25.35 28.76 -43.86
CA VAL A 360 25.15 28.51 -42.42
C VAL A 360 23.75 27.97 -42.13
N ASN A 361 22.72 28.47 -42.82
CA ASN A 361 21.36 27.92 -42.73
C ASN A 361 21.31 26.46 -43.20
N ASN A 362 21.94 26.11 -44.32
CA ASN A 362 21.94 24.74 -44.84
C ASN A 362 22.72 23.79 -43.92
N ASP A 363 23.87 24.22 -43.39
CA ASP A 363 24.67 23.46 -42.41
C ASP A 363 23.86 23.23 -41.11
N PHE A 364 23.10 24.24 -40.65
CA PHE A 364 22.21 24.11 -39.50
C PHE A 364 21.01 23.17 -39.77
N GLN A 365 20.40 23.23 -40.95
CA GLN A 365 19.32 22.32 -41.36
C GLN A 365 19.81 20.86 -41.42
N GLN A 366 21.00 20.61 -41.96
CA GLN A 366 21.63 19.28 -41.92
C GLN A 366 21.83 18.81 -40.47
N LYS A 367 22.37 19.66 -39.59
CA LYS A 367 22.58 19.31 -38.18
C LYS A 367 21.27 19.03 -37.43
N ALA A 368 20.21 19.76 -37.75
CA ALA A 368 18.86 19.51 -37.21
C ALA A 368 18.27 18.19 -37.72
N LEU A 369 18.54 17.77 -38.96
CA LEU A 369 18.12 16.48 -39.50
C LEU A 369 18.89 15.31 -38.86
N GLU A 370 20.21 15.42 -38.70
CA GLU A 370 21.03 14.45 -37.97
C GLU A 370 20.54 14.26 -36.54
N LEU A 371 20.33 15.36 -35.80
CA LEU A 371 19.89 15.34 -34.40
C LEU A 371 18.47 14.79 -34.24
N ASN A 372 17.59 15.02 -35.22
CA ASN A 372 16.27 14.35 -35.27
C ASN A 372 16.36 12.85 -35.58
N LYS A 373 17.37 12.40 -36.33
CA LYS A 373 17.60 10.96 -36.59
C LYS A 373 18.09 10.25 -35.33
N THR A 374 19.12 10.78 -34.67
CA THR A 374 19.67 10.18 -33.44
C THR A 374 18.66 10.20 -32.29
N ASN A 375 17.86 11.26 -32.15
CA ASN A 375 16.76 11.30 -31.17
C ASN A 375 15.71 10.21 -31.41
N LYS A 376 15.39 9.88 -32.68
CA LYS A 376 14.46 8.77 -32.99
C LYS A 376 15.08 7.41 -32.66
N GLU A 377 16.35 7.21 -32.99
CA GLU A 377 17.10 5.98 -32.68
C GLU A 377 17.15 5.74 -31.16
N LEU A 378 17.55 6.75 -30.37
CA LEU A 378 17.53 6.72 -28.90
C LEU A 378 16.12 6.50 -28.32
N LEU A 379 15.07 7.04 -28.95
CA LEU A 379 13.70 6.79 -28.52
C LEU A 379 13.29 5.33 -28.73
N THR A 380 13.69 4.71 -29.86
CA THR A 380 13.43 3.28 -30.11
C THR A 380 14.21 2.37 -29.16
N GLU A 381 15.48 2.70 -28.87
CA GLU A 381 16.30 1.97 -27.90
C GLU A 381 15.69 2.06 -26.48
N LYS A 382 15.26 3.26 -26.06
CA LYS A 382 14.57 3.48 -24.78
C LYS A 382 13.29 2.64 -24.66
N VAL A 383 12.51 2.49 -25.74
CA VAL A 383 11.31 1.64 -25.76
C VAL A 383 11.68 0.16 -25.61
N GLN A 384 12.69 -0.32 -26.34
CA GLN A 384 13.17 -1.70 -26.24
C GLN A 384 13.71 -2.02 -24.83
N ASN A 385 14.51 -1.12 -24.25
CA ASN A 385 15.05 -1.29 -22.90
C ASN A 385 13.95 -1.28 -21.84
N ASN A 386 12.91 -0.45 -21.98
CA ASN A 386 11.73 -0.48 -21.12
C ASN A 386 10.94 -1.80 -21.24
N GLU A 387 10.82 -2.36 -22.46
CA GLU A 387 10.14 -3.64 -22.68
C GLU A 387 10.93 -4.82 -22.05
N GLN A 388 12.26 -4.81 -22.16
CA GLN A 388 13.12 -5.77 -21.47
C GLN A 388 13.03 -5.65 -19.95
N LEU A 389 13.05 -4.42 -19.41
CA LEU A 389 12.90 -4.16 -17.98
C LEU A 389 11.53 -4.65 -17.46
N SER A 390 10.45 -4.45 -18.21
CA SER A 390 9.12 -4.97 -17.89
C SER A 390 9.10 -6.50 -17.79
N LYS A 391 9.71 -7.20 -18.77
CA LYS A 391 9.84 -8.67 -18.76
C LYS A 391 10.67 -9.17 -17.57
N LEU A 392 11.76 -8.48 -17.23
CA LEU A 392 12.60 -8.79 -16.06
C LEU A 392 11.85 -8.57 -14.74
N LEU A 393 11.07 -7.48 -14.61
CA LEU A 393 10.23 -7.23 -13.43
C LEU A 393 9.13 -8.29 -13.28
N GLN A 394 8.51 -8.72 -14.39
CA GLN A 394 7.52 -9.80 -14.36
C GLN A 394 8.13 -11.14 -13.92
N ALA A 395 9.33 -11.48 -14.40
CA ALA A 395 10.08 -12.66 -13.98
C ALA A 395 10.56 -12.59 -12.52
N LEU A 396 10.97 -11.40 -12.05
CA LEU A 396 11.33 -11.17 -10.65
C LEU A 396 10.11 -11.35 -9.74
N ASN A 397 8.95 -10.80 -10.12
CA ASN A 397 7.71 -10.94 -9.37
C ASN A 397 7.26 -12.41 -9.25
N SER A 398 7.32 -13.21 -10.33
CA SER A 398 6.97 -14.63 -10.25
C SER A 398 7.93 -15.41 -9.35
N LYS A 399 9.24 -15.10 -9.38
CA LYS A 399 10.22 -15.70 -8.48
C LYS A 399 10.04 -15.26 -7.02
N MET A 400 9.60 -14.02 -6.75
CA MET A 400 9.22 -13.60 -5.40
C MET A 400 7.97 -14.34 -4.89
N SER A 401 6.98 -14.61 -5.75
CA SER A 401 5.82 -15.44 -5.39
C SER A 401 6.23 -16.89 -5.05
N GLU A 402 7.14 -17.48 -5.84
CA GLU A 402 7.68 -18.82 -5.61
C GLU A 402 8.48 -18.89 -4.29
N ILE A 403 9.33 -17.90 -4.02
CA ILE A 403 10.06 -17.78 -2.74
C ILE A 403 9.09 -17.64 -1.55
N SER A 404 8.00 -16.88 -1.72
CA SER A 404 6.97 -16.72 -0.68
C SER A 404 6.25 -18.04 -0.37
N TYR A 405 5.87 -18.78 -1.42
CA TYR A 405 5.29 -20.12 -1.28
C TYR A 405 6.24 -21.10 -0.59
N LEU A 406 7.51 -21.15 -1.01
CA LEU A 406 8.53 -22.01 -0.40
C LEU A 406 8.78 -21.65 1.07
N LYS A 407 8.82 -20.36 1.44
CA LYS A 407 8.90 -19.92 2.84
C LYS A 407 7.70 -20.39 3.66
N GLN A 408 6.48 -20.31 3.12
CA GLN A 408 5.29 -20.83 3.79
C GLN A 408 5.34 -22.35 3.97
N HIS A 409 5.89 -23.08 2.99
CA HIS A 409 6.07 -24.54 3.08
C HIS A 409 7.10 -24.93 4.14
N ILE A 410 8.25 -24.27 4.17
CA ILE A 410 9.30 -24.46 5.20
C ILE A 410 8.70 -24.23 6.59
N SER A 411 7.99 -23.12 6.80
CA SER A 411 7.37 -22.80 8.10
C SER A 411 6.36 -23.89 8.56
N LYS A 412 5.59 -24.48 7.65
CA LYS A 412 4.71 -25.63 7.97
C LYS A 412 5.53 -26.84 8.42
N GLN A 413 6.59 -27.19 7.68
CA GLN A 413 7.47 -28.32 8.01
C GLN A 413 8.22 -28.09 9.33
N GLU A 414 8.61 -26.85 9.66
CA GLU A 414 9.19 -26.51 10.96
C GLU A 414 8.23 -26.76 12.12
N THR A 415 6.94 -26.37 11.99
CA THR A 415 5.94 -26.67 13.04
C THR A 415 5.66 -28.16 13.16
N GLU A 416 5.65 -28.91 12.05
CA GLU A 416 5.51 -30.37 12.06
C GLU A 416 6.70 -31.05 12.74
N ILE A 417 7.93 -30.61 12.48
CA ILE A 417 9.14 -31.08 13.16
C ILE A 417 9.09 -30.81 14.68
N VAL A 418 8.53 -29.67 15.12
CA VAL A 418 8.33 -29.38 16.56
C VAL A 418 7.29 -30.33 17.16
N ASN A 419 6.14 -30.51 16.50
CA ASN A 419 5.08 -31.43 16.95
C ASN A 419 5.56 -32.89 17.06
N LEU A 420 6.39 -33.33 16.10
CA LEU A 420 7.02 -34.66 16.12
C LEU A 420 8.05 -34.79 17.25
N LYS A 421 8.87 -33.76 17.52
CA LYS A 421 9.83 -33.75 18.65
C LYS A 421 9.12 -33.83 20.00
N ASP A 422 8.03 -33.09 20.21
CA ASP A 422 7.26 -33.18 21.47
C ASP A 422 6.46 -34.48 21.59
N SER A 423 6.06 -35.09 20.48
CA SER A 423 5.49 -36.44 20.47
C SER A 423 6.54 -37.51 20.82
N LEU A 424 7.78 -37.33 20.36
CA LEU A 424 8.91 -38.20 20.69
C LEU A 424 9.31 -38.07 22.17
N ARG A 425 9.36 -36.86 22.73
CA ARG A 425 9.55 -36.61 24.18
C ARG A 425 8.47 -37.28 25.04
N LYS A 426 7.20 -37.26 24.61
CA LYS A 426 6.11 -37.99 25.29
C LYS A 426 6.35 -39.50 25.26
N LYS A 427 6.85 -40.04 24.14
CA LYS A 427 7.24 -41.46 24.02
C LYS A 427 8.43 -41.82 24.92
N GLU A 428 9.44 -40.96 25.01
CA GLU A 428 10.59 -41.14 25.92
C GLU A 428 10.14 -41.17 27.39
N SER A 429 9.25 -40.27 27.79
CA SER A 429 8.63 -40.27 29.13
C SER A 429 7.80 -41.53 29.38
N LEU A 430 7.02 -41.99 28.40
CA LEU A 430 6.25 -43.24 28.52
C LEU A 430 7.16 -44.46 28.66
N ASN A 431 8.23 -44.56 27.86
CA ASN A 431 9.24 -45.61 28.00
C ASN A 431 9.84 -45.60 29.41
N ALA A 432 10.25 -44.45 29.94
CA ALA A 432 10.78 -44.36 31.30
C ALA A 432 9.76 -44.83 32.37
N THR A 433 8.46 -44.59 32.19
CA THR A 433 7.43 -45.16 33.09
C THR A 433 7.22 -46.66 32.89
N ILE A 434 7.39 -47.19 31.68
CA ILE A 434 7.36 -48.63 31.41
C ILE A 434 8.55 -49.32 32.08
N ASP A 435 9.75 -48.75 31.97
CA ASP A 435 10.96 -49.27 32.62
C ASP A 435 10.80 -49.27 34.15
N GLN A 436 10.21 -48.21 34.73
CA GLN A 436 9.86 -48.17 36.15
C GLN A 436 8.85 -49.26 36.54
N LEU A 437 7.79 -49.45 35.76
CA LEU A 437 6.77 -50.49 36.01
C LEU A 437 7.33 -51.91 35.88
N GLN A 438 8.23 -52.15 34.93
CA GLN A 438 8.95 -53.42 34.80
C GLN A 438 9.84 -53.68 36.02
N ASN A 439 10.59 -52.66 36.48
CA ASN A 439 11.39 -52.75 37.70
C ASN A 439 10.54 -53.00 38.97
N THR A 440 9.31 -52.45 39.05
CA THR A 440 8.40 -52.78 40.17
C THR A 440 7.81 -54.18 40.05
N ASN A 441 7.46 -54.65 38.84
CA ASN A 441 6.98 -56.01 38.65
C ASN A 441 8.05 -57.05 39.00
N GLN A 442 9.31 -56.85 38.58
CA GLN A 442 10.42 -57.73 38.96
C GLN A 442 10.60 -57.82 40.49
N LYS A 443 10.45 -56.70 41.21
CA LYS A 443 10.47 -56.70 42.69
C LYS A 443 9.28 -57.45 43.29
N LEU A 444 8.08 -57.26 42.74
CA LEU A 444 6.88 -57.96 43.20
C LEU A 444 6.94 -59.47 42.92
N ASP A 445 7.52 -59.89 41.79
CA ASP A 445 7.73 -61.31 41.49
C ASP A 445 8.80 -61.94 42.41
N THR A 446 9.93 -61.27 42.71
CA THR A 446 10.90 -61.80 43.69
C THR A 446 10.35 -61.85 45.12
N GLU A 447 9.50 -60.90 45.51
CA GLU A 447 8.80 -60.95 46.81
C GLU A 447 7.71 -62.04 46.83
N LYS A 448 7.00 -62.25 45.73
CA LYS A 448 6.06 -63.36 45.55
C LYS A 448 6.76 -64.72 45.61
N GLU A 449 7.93 -64.88 45.01
CA GLU A 449 8.76 -66.08 45.14
C GLU A 449 9.24 -66.30 46.59
N ARG A 450 9.66 -65.23 47.28
CA ARG A 450 9.99 -65.26 48.72
C ARG A 450 8.80 -65.74 49.56
N LEU A 451 7.62 -65.16 49.34
CA LEU A 451 6.39 -65.52 50.06
C LEU A 451 5.90 -66.94 49.73
N LEU A 452 6.04 -67.40 48.50
CA LEU A 452 5.74 -68.79 48.11
C LEU A 452 6.71 -69.78 48.79
N SER A 453 7.98 -69.43 48.91
CA SER A 453 8.97 -70.21 49.68
C SER A 453 8.61 -70.27 51.16
N GLU A 454 8.28 -69.14 51.79
CA GLU A 454 7.81 -69.08 53.18
C GLU A 454 6.53 -69.90 53.41
N LEU A 455 5.58 -69.85 52.48
CA LEU A 455 4.34 -70.62 52.54
C LEU A 455 4.57 -72.13 52.32
N GLY A 456 5.56 -72.51 51.49
CA GLY A 456 6.05 -73.88 51.37
C GLY A 456 6.66 -74.39 52.68
N ASN A 457 7.57 -73.64 53.27
CA ASN A 457 8.19 -73.97 54.57
C ASN A 457 7.13 -74.12 55.69
N LEU A 458 6.09 -73.28 55.71
CA LEU A 458 4.96 -73.40 56.62
C LEU A 458 4.09 -74.62 56.33
N SER A 459 3.87 -74.97 55.05
CA SER A 459 3.15 -76.18 54.64
C SER A 459 3.87 -77.46 55.09
N ASP A 460 5.20 -77.50 54.97
CA ASP A 460 6.02 -78.61 55.45
C ASP A 460 6.01 -78.71 56.98
N LEU A 461 6.07 -77.57 57.69
CA LEU A 461 5.95 -77.54 59.15
C LEU A 461 4.57 -78.05 59.62
N LEU A 462 3.48 -77.61 58.97
CA LEU A 462 2.13 -78.09 59.24
C LEU A 462 1.96 -79.58 58.91
N THR A 463 2.57 -80.06 57.83
CA THR A 463 2.56 -81.48 57.45
C THR A 463 3.30 -82.33 58.49
N ASN A 464 4.47 -81.88 58.96
CA ASN A 464 5.21 -82.52 60.03
C ASN A 464 4.46 -82.52 61.37
N GLN A 465 3.79 -81.42 61.71
CA GLN A 465 2.92 -81.34 62.89
C GLN A 465 1.70 -82.27 62.75
N GLY A 466 1.09 -82.36 61.56
CA GLY A 466 0.00 -83.28 61.23
C GLY A 466 0.42 -84.74 61.40
N ASN A 467 1.59 -85.12 60.89
CA ASN A 467 2.18 -86.45 61.06
C ASN A 467 2.43 -86.78 62.54
N ARG A 468 2.93 -85.81 63.32
CA ARG A 468 3.13 -85.94 64.78
C ARG A 468 1.80 -86.11 65.53
N ASN A 469 0.77 -85.36 65.15
CA ASN A 469 -0.58 -85.49 65.70
C ASN A 469 -1.24 -86.83 65.33
N GLN A 470 -1.03 -87.34 64.12
CA GLN A 470 -1.49 -88.69 63.74
C GLN A 470 -0.78 -89.78 64.57
N HIS A 471 0.52 -89.64 64.83
CA HIS A 471 1.25 -90.57 65.68
C HIS A 471 0.75 -90.52 67.13
N LEU A 472 0.57 -89.32 67.70
CA LEU A 472 -0.03 -89.12 69.03
C LEU A 472 -1.43 -89.76 69.12
N ASN A 473 -2.30 -89.53 68.13
CA ASN A 473 -3.63 -90.14 68.08
C ASN A 473 -3.58 -91.68 68.03
N LYS A 474 -2.63 -92.27 67.28
CA LYS A 474 -2.42 -93.73 67.26
C LYS A 474 -1.99 -94.26 68.64
N THR A 475 -1.14 -93.52 69.36
CA THR A 475 -0.72 -93.89 70.73
C THR A 475 -1.86 -93.73 71.74
N VAL A 476 -2.66 -92.66 71.64
CA VAL A 476 -3.87 -92.47 72.47
C VAL A 476 -4.89 -93.59 72.25
N LEU A 477 -5.07 -94.06 71.01
CA LEU A 477 -5.96 -95.19 70.71
C LEU A 477 -5.48 -96.51 71.34
N LYS A 478 -4.16 -96.78 71.37
CA LYS A 478 -3.59 -97.94 72.07
C LYS A 478 -3.81 -97.87 73.58
N LEU A 479 -3.40 -96.75 74.20
CA LEU A 479 -3.60 -96.51 75.63
C LEU A 479 -5.09 -96.61 76.02
N LYS A 480 -6.00 -96.28 75.10
CA LYS A 480 -7.44 -96.44 75.31
C LYS A 480 -7.90 -97.91 75.22
N SER A 481 -7.34 -98.76 74.35
CA SER A 481 -7.68 -100.19 74.37
C SER A 481 -7.13 -100.87 75.62
N GLU A 482 -5.87 -100.60 75.96
CA GLU A 482 -5.21 -101.04 77.20
C GLU A 482 -6.03 -100.65 78.45
N ALA A 483 -6.56 -99.42 78.49
CA ALA A 483 -7.47 -98.98 79.55
C ALA A 483 -8.78 -99.78 79.58
N THR A 484 -9.43 -100.01 78.42
CA THR A 484 -10.68 -100.80 78.39
C THR A 484 -10.49 -102.27 78.73
N GLU A 485 -9.30 -102.85 78.45
CA GLU A 485 -8.93 -104.19 78.89
C GLU A 485 -8.78 -104.24 80.42
N LYS A 486 -8.18 -103.21 81.03
CA LYS A 486 -8.06 -103.08 82.50
C LYS A 486 -9.41 -102.81 83.18
N ASP A 487 -10.31 -102.05 82.56
CA ASP A 487 -11.68 -101.87 83.07
C ASP A 487 -12.48 -103.18 83.05
N GLN A 488 -12.28 -104.04 82.04
CA GLN A 488 -12.89 -105.37 81.98
C GLN A 488 -12.38 -106.29 83.10
N GLU A 489 -11.05 -106.36 83.29
CA GLU A 489 -10.43 -107.12 84.40
C GLU A 489 -10.95 -106.65 85.78
N ILE A 490 -11.20 -105.34 85.94
CA ILE A 490 -11.80 -104.77 87.16
C ILE A 490 -13.26 -105.23 87.37
N GLU A 491 -14.08 -105.33 86.32
CA GLU A 491 -15.47 -105.82 86.42
C GLU A 491 -15.54 -107.35 86.67
N GLU A 492 -14.63 -108.13 86.10
CA GLU A 492 -14.50 -109.56 86.43
C GLU A 492 -14.16 -109.77 87.91
N LEU A 493 -13.19 -109.01 88.43
CA LEU A 493 -12.81 -109.04 89.85
C LEU A 493 -13.96 -108.59 90.77
N LYS A 494 -14.72 -107.55 90.41
CA LYS A 494 -15.92 -107.12 91.16
C LYS A 494 -16.98 -108.22 91.21
N THR A 495 -17.19 -108.92 90.09
CA THR A 495 -18.19 -109.99 89.98
C THR A 495 -17.83 -111.16 90.91
N LEU A 496 -16.56 -111.59 90.90
CA LEU A 496 -16.06 -112.65 91.79
C LEU A 496 -16.22 -112.31 93.28
N ILE A 497 -15.96 -111.05 93.66
CA ILE A 497 -16.13 -110.57 95.05
C ILE A 497 -17.61 -110.63 95.49
N TYR A 498 -18.55 -110.33 94.58
CA TYR A 498 -19.98 -110.31 94.88
C TYR A 498 -20.54 -111.72 95.17
N GLU A 499 -20.13 -112.73 94.40
CA GLU A 499 -20.62 -114.10 94.59
C GLU A 499 -20.20 -114.71 95.93
N LEU A 500 -18.98 -114.43 96.39
CA LEU A 500 -18.41 -114.99 97.62
C LEU A 500 -19.05 -114.49 98.93
N GLN A 501 -19.83 -113.39 98.91
CA GLN A 501 -20.36 -112.75 100.13
C GLN A 501 -21.84 -113.08 100.44
N LYS A 502 -22.50 -113.89 99.62
CA LYS A 502 -23.98 -113.98 99.58
C LYS A 502 -24.65 -114.64 100.81
N ASP A 503 -24.05 -115.68 101.37
CA ASP A 503 -24.75 -116.65 102.24
C ASP A 503 -24.28 -116.71 103.72
N LYS A 504 -23.98 -115.55 104.34
CA LYS A 504 -23.75 -115.50 105.81
C LYS A 504 -24.52 -114.38 106.52
N LYS A 505 -25.46 -114.76 107.41
CA LYS A 505 -26.16 -113.85 108.34
C LYS A 505 -26.16 -114.43 109.74
N GLU A 506 -25.28 -113.93 110.60
CA GLU A 506 -25.15 -114.35 112.01
C GLU A 506 -26.18 -113.65 112.90
N TYR A 507 -26.75 -114.39 113.87
CA TYR A 507 -27.64 -113.81 114.89
C TYR A 507 -26.79 -113.15 115.99
N LYS A 508 -26.94 -111.83 116.17
CA LYS A 508 -26.17 -111.07 117.15
C LYS A 508 -26.98 -110.93 118.45
N PRO A 509 -26.54 -111.49 119.59
CA PRO A 509 -27.24 -111.35 120.86
C PRO A 509 -27.14 -109.91 121.38
N VAL A 510 -28.13 -109.52 122.16
CA VAL A 510 -28.02 -108.34 123.03
C VAL A 510 -27.18 -108.73 124.25
N LYS A 511 -26.03 -108.07 124.39
CA LYS A 511 -25.15 -108.21 125.56
C LYS A 511 -25.92 -107.99 126.86
N ASP A 512 -25.51 -108.66 127.94
CA ASP A 512 -26.09 -108.61 129.30
C ASP A 512 -27.43 -109.38 129.46
N ASP A 513 -27.82 -110.19 128.46
CA ASP A 513 -28.85 -111.23 128.63
C ASP A 513 -28.28 -112.64 128.42
N PRO A 514 -27.96 -113.39 129.50
CA PRO A 514 -27.42 -114.74 129.36
C PRO A 514 -28.39 -115.72 128.70
N ILE A 515 -29.69 -115.40 128.60
CA ILE A 515 -30.66 -116.20 127.85
C ILE A 515 -30.50 -115.95 126.34
N ASP A 516 -30.26 -114.72 125.91
CA ASP A 516 -30.07 -114.36 124.49
C ASP A 516 -28.66 -114.74 124.02
N GLU A 517 -27.65 -114.59 124.88
CA GLU A 517 -26.30 -115.05 124.60
C GLU A 517 -26.22 -116.59 124.50
N ALA A 518 -26.93 -117.33 125.37
CA ALA A 518 -27.07 -118.78 125.24
C ALA A 518 -27.81 -119.16 123.95
N LEU A 519 -28.91 -118.47 123.64
CA LEU A 519 -29.70 -118.72 122.42
C LEU A 519 -28.89 -118.40 121.15
N ALA A 520 -28.14 -117.29 121.11
CA ALA A 520 -27.26 -116.93 120.01
C ALA A 520 -26.09 -117.90 119.85
N ASN A 521 -25.47 -118.34 120.95
CA ASN A 521 -24.47 -119.40 120.93
C ASN A 521 -25.05 -120.67 120.30
N TYR A 522 -26.26 -121.06 120.67
CA TYR A 522 -26.95 -122.23 120.13
C TYR A 522 -27.30 -122.07 118.64
N VAL A 523 -27.85 -120.91 118.24
CA VAL A 523 -28.22 -120.61 116.84
C VAL A 523 -26.99 -120.57 115.92
N ASN A 524 -25.93 -119.88 116.33
CA ASN A 524 -24.74 -119.66 115.50
C ASN A 524 -23.78 -120.87 115.47
N LYS A 525 -23.80 -121.75 116.49
CA LYS A 525 -22.98 -122.99 116.52
C LYS A 525 -23.63 -124.16 115.79
N ARG A 526 -24.91 -124.07 115.39
CA ARG A 526 -25.55 -125.11 114.57
C ARG A 526 -24.93 -125.13 113.17
N PRO A 527 -24.52 -126.29 112.63
CA PRO A 527 -23.92 -126.41 111.29
C PRO A 527 -24.94 -126.21 110.15
N LYS A 528 -26.22 -126.05 110.47
CA LYS A 528 -27.30 -125.70 109.54
C LYS A 528 -28.12 -124.57 110.18
N PRO A 529 -28.27 -123.40 109.55
CA PRO A 529 -29.00 -122.28 110.13
C PRO A 529 -30.48 -122.63 110.36
N LEU A 530 -31.10 -122.03 111.39
CA LEU A 530 -32.51 -122.27 111.67
C LEU A 530 -33.41 -121.74 110.55
N LYS A 531 -34.27 -122.61 110.00
CA LYS A 531 -35.24 -122.24 108.96
C LYS A 531 -36.27 -121.20 109.44
N VAL A 532 -36.59 -121.22 110.74
CA VAL A 532 -37.41 -120.23 111.43
C VAL A 532 -36.52 -119.52 112.45
N PRO A 533 -36.23 -118.23 112.31
CA PRO A 533 -35.39 -117.52 113.27
C PRO A 533 -36.13 -117.25 114.58
N PHE A 534 -35.39 -117.23 115.68
CA PHE A 534 -35.84 -116.56 116.89
C PHE A 534 -35.70 -115.04 116.74
N THR A 535 -36.58 -114.29 117.39
CA THR A 535 -36.46 -112.83 117.54
C THR A 535 -36.78 -112.45 118.98
N ARG A 536 -35.79 -111.94 119.71
CA ARG A 536 -35.97 -111.49 121.10
C ARG A 536 -36.99 -110.36 121.16
N GLN A 537 -37.95 -110.48 122.09
CA GLN A 537 -38.92 -109.42 122.39
C GLN A 537 -38.53 -108.71 123.69
N LYS A 538 -38.30 -109.47 124.76
CA LYS A 538 -37.81 -109.00 126.07
C LYS A 538 -36.95 -110.10 126.73
N LYS A 539 -36.28 -109.80 127.83
CA LYS A 539 -35.52 -110.81 128.61
C LYS A 539 -36.43 -111.99 128.98
N GLY A 540 -36.05 -113.20 128.58
CA GLY A 540 -36.86 -114.42 128.75
C GLY A 540 -38.13 -114.54 127.89
N SER A 541 -38.37 -113.67 126.90
CA SER A 541 -39.52 -113.80 125.98
C SER A 541 -39.16 -113.48 124.53
N TYR A 542 -39.46 -114.41 123.64
CA TYR A 542 -39.01 -114.43 122.25
C TYR A 542 -40.19 -114.73 121.33
N MET A 543 -40.09 -114.31 120.07
CA MET A 543 -40.88 -114.89 118.98
C MET A 543 -40.09 -116.03 118.37
N PHE A 544 -40.77 -117.14 118.09
CA PHE A 544 -40.31 -118.19 117.19
C PHE A 544 -41.32 -118.26 116.04
N GLY A 545 -40.95 -117.72 114.89
CA GLY A 545 -41.90 -117.49 113.80
C GLY A 545 -43.05 -116.57 114.25
N THR A 546 -44.28 -117.07 114.15
CA THR A 546 -45.50 -116.38 114.61
C THR A 546 -45.83 -116.64 116.07
N LYS A 547 -45.16 -117.60 116.74
CA LYS A 547 -45.49 -118.03 118.10
C LYS A 547 -44.64 -117.31 119.15
N LYS A 548 -45.29 -116.66 120.11
CA LYS A 548 -44.61 -116.09 121.28
C LYS A 548 -44.27 -117.20 122.28
N VAL A 549 -43.02 -117.24 122.73
CA VAL A 549 -42.49 -118.23 123.68
C VAL A 549 -41.85 -117.54 124.89
N TYR A 550 -41.82 -118.27 126.00
CA TYR A 550 -41.16 -117.85 127.24
C TYR A 550 -40.04 -118.83 127.53
N VAL A 551 -38.83 -118.29 127.65
CA VAL A 551 -37.56 -119.03 127.62
C VAL A 551 -36.82 -118.76 128.93
N LYS A 552 -36.39 -119.83 129.60
CA LYS A 552 -35.62 -119.78 130.85
C LYS A 552 -34.33 -120.58 130.66
N LEU A 553 -33.26 -120.17 131.34
CA LEU A 553 -32.05 -120.97 131.50
C LEU A 553 -32.13 -121.76 132.81
N GLU A 554 -31.91 -123.07 132.76
CA GLU A 554 -31.97 -123.95 133.93
C GLU A 554 -30.82 -124.97 133.84
N GLN A 555 -29.95 -125.01 134.86
CA GLN A 555 -28.70 -125.78 134.86
C GLN A 555 -27.86 -125.62 133.57
N GLY A 556 -27.82 -124.39 133.01
CA GLY A 556 -27.12 -124.06 131.77
C GLY A 556 -27.80 -124.50 130.47
N LYS A 557 -28.90 -125.26 130.54
CA LYS A 557 -29.72 -125.64 129.37
C LYS A 557 -30.85 -124.65 129.15
N ILE A 558 -31.25 -124.48 127.89
CA ILE A 558 -32.39 -123.64 127.51
C ILE A 558 -33.67 -124.47 127.57
N ILE A 559 -34.67 -123.98 128.30
CA ILE A 559 -36.01 -124.56 128.41
C ILE A 559 -37.09 -123.54 128.06
N ILE A 560 -38.20 -124.04 127.51
CA ILE A 560 -39.32 -123.23 127.01
C ILE A 560 -40.62 -123.65 127.71
N ARG A 561 -41.38 -122.69 128.22
CA ARG A 561 -42.68 -122.93 128.88
C ARG A 561 -43.74 -123.31 127.85
N VAL A 562 -44.40 -124.46 128.03
CA VAL A 562 -45.47 -124.95 127.14
C VAL A 562 -46.59 -125.62 127.92
N GLY A 563 -47.84 -125.19 127.69
CA GLY A 563 -49.09 -125.92 128.02
C GLY A 563 -49.40 -126.31 129.49
N GLY A 564 -48.43 -126.25 130.39
CA GLY A 564 -48.50 -126.83 131.74
C GLY A 564 -47.11 -127.18 132.31
N GLY A 565 -46.15 -127.52 131.44
CA GLY A 565 -44.77 -127.85 131.77
C GLY A 565 -43.72 -126.91 131.17
N PHE A 566 -42.46 -127.33 131.22
CA PHE A 566 -41.35 -126.79 130.45
C PHE A 566 -40.76 -127.93 129.59
N MET A 567 -40.31 -127.61 128.39
CA MET A 567 -39.66 -128.56 127.46
C MET A 567 -38.29 -128.03 127.04
N HIS A 568 -37.39 -128.88 126.51
CA HIS A 568 -36.07 -128.43 126.05
C HIS A 568 -36.12 -127.71 124.70
N LEU A 569 -35.12 -126.86 124.42
CA LEU A 569 -35.05 -126.09 123.16
C LEU A 569 -35.02 -126.98 121.91
N ASP A 570 -34.26 -128.08 121.93
CA ASP A 570 -34.15 -129.01 120.79
C ASP A 570 -35.51 -129.64 120.46
N GLU A 571 -36.18 -130.19 121.47
CA GLU A 571 -37.52 -130.78 121.41
C GLU A 571 -38.59 -129.76 120.96
N PHE A 572 -38.53 -128.52 121.48
CA PHE A 572 -39.38 -127.43 121.03
C PHE A 572 -39.18 -127.13 119.54
N LEU A 573 -37.93 -127.11 119.07
CA LEU A 573 -37.62 -126.87 117.67
C LEU A 573 -38.15 -127.99 116.77
N GLU A 574 -38.00 -129.24 117.15
CA GLU A 574 -38.50 -130.38 116.35
C GLU A 574 -40.02 -130.36 116.21
N VAL A 575 -40.76 -130.09 117.30
CA VAL A 575 -42.23 -130.02 117.28
C VAL A 575 -42.75 -128.77 116.55
N TYR A 576 -42.17 -127.59 116.80
CA TYR A 576 -42.77 -126.32 116.33
C TYR A 576 -42.13 -125.71 115.07
N THR A 577 -40.93 -126.11 114.64
CA THR A 577 -40.38 -125.64 113.36
C THR A 577 -41.28 -125.94 112.15
N PRO A 578 -41.79 -127.17 111.93
CA PRO A 578 -42.66 -127.44 110.78
C PRO A 578 -43.96 -126.62 110.84
N LEU A 579 -44.60 -126.55 112.01
CA LEU A 579 -45.84 -125.80 112.24
C LEU A 579 -45.70 -124.27 112.03
N GLU A 580 -44.50 -123.71 112.16
CA GLU A 580 -44.23 -122.30 111.87
C GLU A 580 -43.76 -122.07 110.43
N LEU A 581 -43.19 -123.07 109.75
CA LEU A 581 -42.84 -122.98 108.32
C LEU A 581 -44.08 -122.95 107.43
N GLU A 582 -45.05 -123.84 107.70
CA GLU A 582 -46.33 -123.90 106.97
C GLU A 582 -47.07 -122.55 107.00
N LYS A 583 -47.02 -121.85 108.14
CA LYS A 583 -47.58 -120.49 108.28
C LYS A 583 -46.79 -119.42 107.53
N LEU A 584 -45.48 -119.59 107.36
CA LEU A 584 -44.62 -118.63 106.67
C LEU A 584 -44.71 -118.75 105.14
N GLU A 585 -44.86 -119.96 104.60
CA GLU A 585 -44.96 -120.19 103.15
C GLU A 585 -46.28 -119.63 102.58
N ASN A 586 -47.40 -119.90 103.27
CA ASN A 586 -48.71 -119.32 102.97
C ASN A 586 -48.74 -117.77 102.96
N LYS A 587 -47.73 -117.11 103.54
CA LYS A 587 -47.61 -115.65 103.57
C LYS A 587 -46.70 -115.06 102.48
N LYS A 588 -45.98 -115.89 101.70
CA LYS A 588 -45.05 -115.45 100.64
C LYS A 588 -45.63 -115.50 99.23
N LEU A 589 -46.60 -116.38 98.96
CA LEU A 589 -47.17 -116.56 97.62
C LEU A 589 -47.94 -115.33 97.08
N ASN A 590 -48.39 -114.43 97.96
CA ASN A 590 -49.31 -113.33 97.61
C ASN A 590 -48.63 -111.99 97.26
N GLN A 591 -47.32 -111.95 96.93
CA GLN A 591 -46.59 -110.69 96.70
C GLN A 591 -45.67 -110.63 95.45
N SER A 592 -45.74 -111.59 94.52
CA SER A 592 -44.84 -111.64 93.35
C SER A 592 -45.57 -111.79 92.01
N ALA A 593 -46.28 -110.73 91.56
CA ALA A 593 -46.84 -110.66 90.21
C ALA A 593 -46.98 -109.21 89.71
N SER A 594 -46.51 -108.95 88.46
CA SER A 594 -46.55 -107.68 87.70
C SER A 594 -45.81 -106.47 88.29
N LYS A 595 -45.21 -105.55 87.52
CA LYS A 595 -44.66 -105.53 86.12
C LYS A 595 -43.54 -104.44 86.18
N ILE A 596 -42.28 -104.67 85.82
CA ILE A 596 -41.67 -104.97 84.51
C ILE A 596 -41.81 -103.80 83.51
N GLU A 597 -40.71 -103.07 83.29
CA GLU A 597 -40.31 -102.57 81.96
C GLU A 597 -38.79 -102.31 81.90
N LEU A 598 -38.09 -102.99 80.97
CA LEU A 598 -36.63 -103.07 80.75
C LEU A 598 -36.44 -104.03 79.52
N PRO A 599 -35.25 -104.17 78.87
CA PRO A 599 -34.34 -103.18 78.27
C PRO A 599 -33.92 -103.52 76.80
N SER A 600 -33.17 -102.64 76.13
CA SER A 600 -32.07 -103.01 75.19
C SER A 600 -31.22 -101.74 74.91
N LYS A 601 -29.88 -101.71 74.95
CA LYS A 601 -28.77 -102.47 74.32
C LYS A 601 -28.58 -102.23 72.80
N LEU A 602 -27.53 -101.45 72.50
CA LEU A 602 -26.54 -101.59 71.41
C LEU A 602 -26.98 -102.21 70.07
N THR A 603 -27.02 -101.40 69.00
CA THR A 603 -25.98 -101.35 67.94
C THR A 603 -26.16 -100.18 66.97
N GLU A 604 -25.07 -99.89 66.23
CA GLU A 604 -24.90 -99.23 64.91
C GLU A 604 -26.09 -98.54 64.19
N THR A 605 -25.81 -97.37 63.59
CA THR A 605 -26.13 -97.07 62.18
C THR A 605 -25.40 -95.82 61.67
N GLU A 606 -25.20 -95.71 60.36
CA GLU A 606 -24.52 -94.59 59.69
C GLU A 606 -25.50 -93.45 59.32
N SER A 607 -25.00 -92.22 59.13
CA SER A 607 -25.56 -91.32 58.09
C SER A 607 -24.69 -90.09 57.76
N ARG A 608 -24.40 -89.96 56.46
CA ARG A 608 -24.28 -88.70 55.69
C ARG A 608 -25.49 -88.65 54.71
N PRO A 609 -25.71 -87.62 53.86
CA PRO A 609 -25.22 -86.23 53.81
C PRO A 609 -26.39 -85.20 53.82
N GLY A 610 -26.15 -83.89 53.59
CA GLY A 610 -27.26 -82.92 53.39
C GLY A 610 -26.94 -81.42 53.24
N THR A 611 -26.65 -80.99 52.02
CA THR A 611 -26.76 -79.62 51.43
C THR A 611 -27.21 -78.38 52.25
N MET A 612 -26.33 -77.37 52.29
CA MET A 612 -26.52 -75.95 51.89
C MET A 612 -27.92 -75.28 51.86
N THR A 613 -28.02 -74.04 52.40
CA THR A 613 -28.82 -72.94 51.80
C THR A 613 -28.21 -71.55 52.08
N PRO A 614 -28.44 -70.50 51.24
CA PRO A 614 -27.57 -69.31 51.20
C PRO A 614 -27.91 -68.15 52.16
N SER A 615 -29.03 -68.22 52.90
CA SER A 615 -29.69 -67.03 53.48
C SER A 615 -29.09 -66.46 54.78
N ARG A 616 -27.92 -66.94 55.25
CA ARG A 616 -27.33 -66.50 56.53
C ARG A 616 -26.16 -65.50 56.40
N ALA A 617 -25.65 -65.27 55.20
CA ALA A 617 -24.58 -64.30 54.94
C ALA A 617 -25.05 -62.83 54.92
N ALA A 618 -26.35 -62.59 54.71
CA ALA A 618 -26.90 -61.26 54.43
C ALA A 618 -27.25 -60.40 55.67
N LYS A 619 -26.78 -60.74 56.88
CA LYS A 619 -27.19 -60.09 58.14
C LYS A 619 -26.06 -59.39 58.93
N ILE A 620 -24.91 -59.12 58.30
CA ILE A 620 -23.80 -58.36 58.91
C ILE A 620 -23.26 -57.30 57.93
N LEU A 621 -24.16 -56.49 57.35
CA LEU A 621 -23.84 -55.29 56.58
C LEU A 621 -24.89 -54.19 56.82
N LYS A 622 -24.77 -53.53 57.98
CA LYS A 622 -25.19 -52.14 58.28
C LYS A 622 -25.03 -51.89 59.78
N ASP A 623 -24.02 -51.11 60.15
CA ASP A 623 -24.16 -49.80 60.83
C ASP A 623 -22.77 -49.27 61.25
N ASN A 624 -22.72 -48.01 61.70
CA ASN A 624 -21.54 -47.28 62.21
C ASN A 624 -20.45 -46.91 61.19
N LEU A 625 -20.80 -45.98 60.31
CA LEU A 625 -19.89 -44.92 59.87
C LEU A 625 -19.64 -43.94 61.02
N SER A 626 -18.41 -43.79 61.52
CA SER A 626 -17.81 -42.50 61.91
C SER A 626 -16.46 -42.65 62.63
N GLU A 627 -15.35 -42.25 61.99
CA GLU A 627 -14.47 -41.15 62.45
C GLU A 627 -13.26 -41.01 61.50
N GLY A 628 -12.94 -39.77 61.09
CA GLY A 628 -11.89 -39.50 60.11
C GLY A 628 -12.07 -38.14 59.42
N LYS A 629 -11.46 -37.09 59.98
CA LYS A 629 -11.41 -35.73 59.40
C LYS A 629 -10.60 -35.78 58.08
N PHE A 630 -10.84 -34.95 57.07
CA PHE A 630 -10.70 -33.48 57.10
C PHE A 630 -11.63 -32.72 56.12
N MET A 631 -11.51 -31.39 56.12
CA MET A 631 -12.48 -30.41 55.60
C MET A 631 -12.22 -29.96 54.16
N THR A 632 -13.29 -29.50 53.50
CA THR A 632 -13.26 -28.69 52.27
C THR A 632 -13.36 -27.19 52.59
N PHE A 633 -12.64 -26.31 51.85
CA PHE A 633 -13.22 -25.24 50.99
C PHE A 633 -12.25 -24.09 50.61
N HIS A 634 -12.58 -23.44 49.49
CA HIS A 634 -12.18 -22.09 49.03
C HIS A 634 -10.73 -21.82 48.57
N ALA A 635 -10.52 -20.62 48.00
CA ALA A 635 -9.44 -20.28 47.04
C ALA A 635 -9.10 -18.77 47.06
N VAL A 636 -8.16 -18.36 46.17
CA VAL A 636 -7.78 -16.98 45.76
C VAL A 636 -6.56 -16.30 46.45
N SER A 637 -5.37 -16.53 45.86
CA SER A 637 -4.34 -15.55 45.42
C SER A 637 -3.40 -14.75 46.39
N ARG A 638 -2.16 -14.49 45.90
CA ARG A 638 -1.08 -13.57 46.39
C ARG A 638 -0.33 -13.99 47.69
N THR A 639 0.97 -13.69 47.97
CA THR A 639 2.05 -12.88 47.32
C THR A 639 3.49 -13.18 47.87
N VAL A 640 4.51 -13.21 46.98
CA VAL A 640 5.88 -12.58 47.07
C VAL A 640 7.00 -13.05 48.06
N THR A 641 8.27 -12.89 47.60
CA THR A 641 9.61 -12.78 48.27
C THR A 641 10.61 -13.96 48.40
N SER A 642 11.91 -13.58 48.37
CA SER A 642 13.18 -14.36 48.15
C SER A 642 13.95 -14.64 49.47
N PRO A 643 15.28 -15.01 49.57
CA PRO A 643 16.45 -15.08 48.63
C PRO A 643 17.15 -16.50 48.70
N PRO A 644 18.50 -16.77 48.74
CA PRO A 644 19.75 -16.03 48.40
C PRO A 644 20.93 -16.82 47.69
N LYS A 645 21.90 -16.05 47.15
CA LYS A 645 23.38 -16.31 47.00
C LYS A 645 23.94 -17.31 45.94
N SER A 646 25.26 -17.21 45.69
CA SER A 646 26.02 -17.61 44.47
C SER A 646 27.38 -18.30 44.79
N PRO A 647 28.21 -18.78 43.81
CA PRO A 647 29.22 -17.92 43.15
C PRO A 647 29.73 -18.25 41.70
N ILE A 648 30.30 -17.21 41.07
CA ILE A 648 31.34 -17.03 40.00
C ILE A 648 32.29 -18.22 39.70
N PRO A 649 32.67 -18.59 38.43
CA PRO A 649 33.88 -17.99 37.76
C PRO A 649 34.11 -18.03 36.19
N VAL A 650 34.56 -16.87 35.64
CA VAL A 650 35.82 -16.66 34.84
C VAL A 650 35.97 -16.96 33.30
N ARG A 651 36.64 -16.02 32.59
CA ARG A 651 37.37 -16.07 31.26
C ARG A 651 36.53 -16.10 29.94
N THR A 652 36.99 -15.59 28.77
CA THR A 652 38.26 -14.93 28.34
C THR A 652 38.02 -13.85 27.24
N ARG A 653 38.98 -12.93 27.01
CA ARG A 653 39.15 -12.16 25.74
C ARG A 653 40.02 -12.95 24.73
N PRO A 654 40.17 -12.49 23.47
CA PRO A 654 41.32 -11.63 23.15
C PRO A 654 40.98 -10.30 22.47
N ARG A 655 41.99 -9.42 22.36
CA ARG A 655 42.01 -8.24 21.47
C ARG A 655 42.69 -8.63 20.16
N ASN A 656 42.52 -7.80 19.12
CA ASN A 656 43.69 -7.11 18.57
C ASN A 656 43.32 -5.75 17.96
N LYS A 657 44.33 -4.86 17.88
CA LYS A 657 44.30 -3.57 17.18
C LYS A 657 45.50 -3.55 16.22
N SER A 658 45.33 -2.96 15.05
CA SER A 658 46.43 -2.25 14.37
C SER A 658 45.85 -1.14 13.48
N SER A 659 46.53 0.00 13.46
CA SER A 659 46.21 1.20 12.70
C SER A 659 47.05 1.27 11.42
N VAL A 660 46.51 1.86 10.36
CA VAL A 660 47.29 2.48 9.28
C VAL A 660 46.55 3.75 8.83
N ASP A 661 47.21 4.90 8.89
CA ASP A 661 46.83 6.10 8.13
C ASP A 661 47.34 5.97 6.69
N LEU A 662 46.52 6.33 5.70
CA LEU A 662 47.02 6.68 4.36
C LEU A 662 46.15 7.75 3.70
N SER A 663 46.80 8.85 3.35
CA SER A 663 46.27 9.96 2.55
C SER A 663 46.77 9.88 1.10
N ASN A 664 45.90 10.11 0.11
CA ASN A 664 46.12 10.72 -1.21
C ASN A 664 44.79 10.63 -2.00
N ILE A 665 44.26 11.64 -2.73
CA ILE A 665 44.81 12.59 -3.72
C ILE A 665 44.93 11.99 -5.14
N ASN A 666 43.84 12.11 -5.91
CA ASN A 666 43.70 12.55 -7.32
C ASN A 666 42.23 12.29 -7.74
N ARG A 667 41.47 13.19 -8.39
CA ARG A 667 41.64 13.85 -9.71
C ARG A 667 41.65 12.87 -10.89
N GLU A 668 40.52 12.79 -11.59
CA GLU A 668 40.26 13.72 -12.71
C GLU A 668 39.03 14.58 -12.38
#